data_AF-A0A5Q0SMY5-F1
#
_entry.id   AF-A0A5Q0SMY5-F1
#
_cell.length_a   1.000
_cell.length_b   1.000
_cell.length_c   1.000
_cell.angle_alpha   90.00
_cell.angle_beta   90.00
_cell.angle_gamma   90.00
#
_symmetry.space_group_name_H-M   'P 1'
#
loop_
_entity.id
_entity.type
_entity.pdbx_description
1 polymer ?
#
loop_
_entity_poly.entity_id
_entity_poly.type
_entity_poly.pdbx_seq_one_letter_code
_entity_poly.pdbx_strand_id
1 'polypeptide(L)'
;MLISIGVFTIPIMGQQTSVQPEGSMVIVAANGPWQDNFNPWSAPSPTGVGLWYIYEPLALVNFLNGQIIPWLATNWTWTTGYVNTSSGKVQTLALILYLRHDVYFTDGTPFNATAVWYTFALEQAYPQLGYTANEIANMTIINPYELEIIFKPGQTEMDLYTVLEQWIVDPVQWGKYFPVEQLPNGTYVGLNKTGNPYTWQVTDPIGTGPYMLYSYSPQQVVLVANPHYWMPGEPRIKYLLFPSYAGNVQENSALNNGQITWAGAFEPGIQQNFIAKDPAHRYYYFAPGYPQMVLFNDMRWPLTDPVLRQAIYMAINRTAISYLGEYGYEPPTSTPLPLPEQMLNVLNSTVLQMAESMAPPQGNVTAALQLLESHGYKLVNGQLIAPNGTPVPTMTIMAPAGWTDWDADLAIIAQDLKQIGITVQVQTPPFSTWYNYMQTGNYWMGMIWNLIQGPAPIFYFEGYLWNWWNSPGNVTPIGNTTYYNMERFNLTTRLAPSSPPANMLVYYAWGNLTNPEVENKLINDMALLWLKYMPAFGVVYNALWYEYVNNTVTGWPTAQNYYWPAPPWVSTGTTTLPVILALHLVNQSVPEPWWYYTSQVPSSWYTSNDPFVYQTTTTTSTTTSTSTTTSTTTSTTTSTVTTTSVSTTTSVSTSVSTTTATVTTTVSSSSNTALYAIIAVVIIVIVIVAVILGLRRR
;
A
#
# COMPACT_ATOMS: atom_id res chain seq x y z
N MET A 1 -70.84 -23.56 17.25
CA MET A 1 -70.03 -22.97 16.17
C MET A 1 -69.18 -21.87 16.79
N LEU A 2 -67.92 -22.19 17.06
CA LEU A 2 -66.90 -21.29 17.60
C LEU A 2 -66.01 -20.87 16.43
N ILE A 3 -65.82 -19.56 16.23
CA ILE A 3 -64.87 -18.99 15.28
C ILE A 3 -63.64 -18.57 16.11
N SER A 4 -62.54 -19.29 15.94
CA SER A 4 -61.26 -19.03 16.61
C SER A 4 -60.39 -18.19 15.69
N ILE A 5 -59.98 -17.02 16.16
CA ILE A 5 -59.01 -16.13 15.52
C ILE A 5 -57.62 -16.65 15.87
N GLY A 6 -56.93 -17.25 14.90
CA GLY A 6 -55.56 -17.72 15.03
C GLY A 6 -54.56 -16.59 14.78
N VAL A 7 -53.88 -16.15 15.83
CA VAL A 7 -52.70 -15.30 15.77
C VAL A 7 -51.53 -16.14 15.25
N PHE A 8 -51.04 -15.87 14.04
CA PHE A 8 -49.77 -16.42 13.56
C PHE A 8 -48.63 -15.52 14.04
N THR A 9 -47.91 -15.99 15.05
CA THR A 9 -46.58 -15.50 15.40
C THR A 9 -45.61 -15.86 14.28
N ILE A 10 -45.03 -14.87 13.61
CA ILE A 10 -43.88 -15.06 12.72
C ILE A 10 -42.70 -15.47 13.60
N PRO A 11 -42.10 -16.66 13.41
CA PRO A 11 -40.87 -16.98 14.11
C PRO A 11 -39.78 -16.02 13.60
N ILE A 12 -39.11 -15.36 14.53
CA ILE A 12 -37.86 -14.64 14.27
C ILE A 12 -36.92 -15.66 13.61
N MET A 13 -36.73 -15.52 12.30
CA MET A 13 -35.73 -16.27 11.55
C MET A 13 -34.37 -15.92 12.15
N GLY A 14 -33.73 -16.93 12.75
CA GLY A 14 -32.32 -16.85 13.10
C GLY A 14 -31.49 -16.49 11.87
N GLN A 15 -30.37 -15.83 12.12
CA GLN A 15 -29.29 -15.54 11.15
C GLN A 15 -29.23 -16.61 10.06
N GLN A 16 -29.43 -16.19 8.80
CA GLN A 16 -29.10 -17.03 7.65
C GLN A 16 -27.61 -17.40 7.76
N THR A 17 -27.32 -18.63 8.14
CA THR A 17 -26.07 -19.27 7.77
C THR A 17 -26.08 -19.31 6.24
N SER A 18 -25.35 -18.40 5.60
CA SER A 18 -25.16 -18.44 4.15
C SER A 18 -24.51 -19.77 3.82
N VAL A 19 -25.25 -20.65 3.17
CA VAL A 19 -24.69 -21.86 2.58
C VAL A 19 -23.75 -21.38 1.49
N GLN A 20 -22.44 -21.49 1.72
CA GLN A 20 -21.41 -21.26 0.73
C GLN A 20 -21.65 -22.27 -0.41
N PRO A 21 -22.03 -21.83 -1.63
CA PRO A 21 -22.17 -22.75 -2.75
C PRO A 21 -20.83 -23.47 -2.97
N GLU A 22 -20.86 -24.75 -3.35
CA GLU A 22 -19.63 -25.48 -3.68
C GLU A 22 -18.81 -24.69 -4.73
N GLY A 23 -17.52 -24.50 -4.47
CA GLY A 23 -16.64 -23.69 -5.32
C GLY A 23 -16.66 -22.17 -5.04
N SER A 24 -17.16 -21.74 -3.87
CA SER A 24 -17.11 -20.35 -3.43
C SER A 24 -15.97 -20.05 -2.45
N MET A 25 -15.54 -18.79 -2.42
CA MET A 25 -14.54 -18.28 -1.48
C MET A 25 -15.03 -16.98 -0.84
N VAL A 26 -14.85 -16.87 0.49
CA VAL A 26 -15.19 -15.65 1.24
C VAL A 26 -13.93 -14.80 1.43
N ILE A 27 -13.97 -13.58 0.90
CA ILE A 27 -12.87 -12.62 0.93
C ILE A 27 -13.30 -11.41 1.74
N VAL A 28 -12.47 -10.96 2.66
CA VAL A 28 -12.72 -9.74 3.44
C VAL A 28 -11.57 -8.77 3.27
N ALA A 29 -11.93 -7.58 2.81
CA ALA A 29 -11.00 -6.47 2.62
C ALA A 29 -11.69 -5.08 2.69
N ALA A 30 -13.01 -5.02 2.89
CA ALA A 30 -13.77 -3.77 2.86
C ALA A 30 -14.40 -3.42 4.20
N ASN A 31 -14.42 -2.12 4.48
CA ASN A 31 -14.74 -1.55 5.77
C ASN A 31 -16.13 -0.88 5.73
N GLY A 32 -17.14 -1.60 6.22
CA GLY A 32 -18.52 -1.11 6.29
C GLY A 32 -19.37 -1.42 5.04
N PRO A 33 -20.60 -0.88 4.97
CA PRO A 33 -21.57 -1.27 3.95
C PRO A 33 -21.11 -0.96 2.52
N TRP A 34 -21.30 -1.92 1.62
CA TRP A 34 -20.99 -1.74 0.21
C TRP A 34 -21.88 -0.68 -0.42
N GLN A 35 -21.37 0.04 -1.42
CA GLN A 35 -22.14 0.95 -2.27
C GLN A 35 -22.38 0.28 -3.62
N ASP A 36 -23.55 0.52 -4.23
CA ASP A 36 -23.87 0.01 -5.57
C ASP A 36 -23.17 0.86 -6.63
N ASN A 37 -21.85 0.84 -6.63
CA ASN A 37 -21.05 1.66 -7.52
C ASN A 37 -19.70 1.02 -7.82
N PHE A 38 -19.58 0.46 -9.02
CA PHE A 38 -18.39 -0.22 -9.54
C PHE A 38 -17.58 0.71 -10.47
N ASN A 39 -17.65 2.02 -10.24
CA ASN A 39 -16.91 2.98 -11.06
C ASN A 39 -15.40 2.91 -10.73
N PRO A 40 -14.55 2.62 -11.73
CA PRO A 40 -13.10 2.51 -11.60
C PRO A 40 -12.39 3.78 -11.07
N TRP A 41 -12.99 4.95 -11.21
CA TRP A 41 -12.36 6.20 -10.76
C TRP A 41 -12.97 6.76 -9.48
N SER A 42 -14.05 6.17 -8.96
CA SER A 42 -14.72 6.70 -7.77
C SER A 42 -14.02 6.27 -6.47
N ALA A 43 -13.43 7.23 -5.75
CA ALA A 43 -12.80 7.04 -4.44
C ALA A 43 -13.40 7.99 -3.39
N PRO A 44 -13.66 7.55 -2.13
CA PRO A 44 -13.51 6.21 -1.60
C PRO A 44 -14.75 5.36 -1.91
N SER A 45 -14.73 4.56 -2.97
CA SER A 45 -15.75 3.53 -3.08
C SER A 45 -15.27 2.29 -2.32
N PRO A 46 -16.04 1.77 -1.34
CA PRO A 46 -15.76 0.47 -0.72
C PRO A 46 -15.58 -0.65 -1.74
N THR A 47 -16.12 -0.47 -2.97
CA THR A 47 -16.01 -1.42 -4.08
C THR A 47 -14.62 -1.61 -4.65
N GLY A 48 -13.64 -0.73 -4.37
CA GLY A 48 -12.26 -0.87 -4.88
C GLY A 48 -11.64 -2.25 -4.65
N VAL A 49 -12.05 -2.91 -3.56
CA VAL A 49 -11.81 -4.32 -3.29
C VAL A 49 -12.64 -5.17 -4.26
N GLY A 50 -11.97 -5.76 -5.24
CA GLY A 50 -12.59 -6.62 -6.25
C GLY A 50 -12.86 -5.95 -7.60
N LEU A 51 -12.68 -4.63 -7.76
CA LEU A 51 -12.75 -3.98 -9.09
C LEU A 51 -11.73 -4.55 -10.06
N TRP A 52 -10.54 -4.90 -9.58
CA TRP A 52 -9.50 -5.57 -10.37
C TRP A 52 -9.91 -6.92 -10.95
N TYR A 53 -10.95 -7.55 -10.38
CA TYR A 53 -11.47 -8.81 -10.89
C TYR A 53 -12.44 -8.59 -12.06
N ILE A 54 -12.90 -7.35 -12.27
CA ILE A 54 -13.77 -6.92 -13.35
C ILE A 54 -12.99 -6.14 -14.41
N TYR A 55 -12.23 -5.13 -13.99
CA TYR A 55 -11.38 -4.29 -14.85
C TYR A 55 -9.91 -4.72 -14.71
N GLU A 56 -9.30 -5.16 -15.81
CA GLU A 56 -7.88 -5.55 -15.80
C GLU A 56 -6.98 -4.41 -16.26
N PRO A 57 -5.73 -4.35 -15.76
CA PRO A 57 -4.74 -3.40 -16.24
C PRO A 57 -4.00 -3.88 -17.48
N LEU A 58 -3.21 -3.00 -18.09
CA LEU A 58 -2.33 -3.35 -19.21
C LEU A 58 -1.21 -4.32 -18.78
N ALA A 59 -0.60 -4.11 -17.61
CA ALA A 59 0.30 -5.06 -16.99
C ALA A 59 0.14 -5.03 -15.46
N LEU A 60 0.67 -6.05 -14.80
CA LEU A 60 0.69 -6.13 -13.35
C LEU A 60 2.07 -5.71 -12.86
N VAL A 61 2.12 -4.76 -11.93
CA VAL A 61 3.35 -4.32 -11.28
C VAL A 61 3.33 -4.85 -9.86
N ASN A 62 4.46 -5.39 -9.41
CA ASN A 62 4.67 -5.78 -8.02
C ASN A 62 5.33 -4.61 -7.28
N PHE A 63 4.59 -3.93 -6.40
CA PHE A 63 5.10 -2.75 -5.70
C PHE A 63 6.29 -3.05 -4.77
N LEU A 64 6.50 -4.31 -4.37
CA LEU A 64 7.58 -4.70 -3.47
C LEU A 64 8.94 -4.77 -4.16
N ASN A 65 8.97 -5.15 -5.44
CA ASN A 65 10.22 -5.44 -6.15
C ASN A 65 10.29 -4.91 -7.59
N GLY A 66 9.23 -4.29 -8.09
CA GLY A 66 9.15 -3.72 -9.43
C GLY A 66 8.90 -4.74 -10.53
N GLN A 67 8.71 -6.03 -10.21
CA GLN A 67 8.44 -7.06 -11.22
C GLN A 67 7.19 -6.70 -12.02
N ILE A 68 7.33 -6.65 -13.34
CA ILE A 68 6.24 -6.40 -14.27
C ILE A 68 5.83 -7.71 -14.96
N ILE A 69 4.53 -8.03 -14.93
CA ILE A 69 3.93 -9.17 -15.62
C ILE A 69 3.04 -8.62 -16.75
N PRO A 70 3.41 -8.83 -18.04
CA PRO A 70 2.55 -8.48 -19.16
C PRO A 70 1.15 -9.12 -19.03
N TRP A 71 0.11 -8.30 -19.18
CA TRP A 71 -1.28 -8.72 -18.97
C TRP A 71 -2.13 -8.47 -20.21
N LEU A 72 -2.96 -7.42 -20.25
CA LEU A 72 -3.67 -7.01 -21.47
C LEU A 72 -2.73 -6.45 -22.54
N ALA A 73 -1.63 -5.83 -22.15
CA ALA A 73 -0.48 -5.57 -23.01
C ALA A 73 0.50 -6.74 -22.93
N THR A 74 0.92 -7.26 -24.08
CA THR A 74 1.89 -8.36 -24.17
C THR A 74 3.34 -7.86 -24.21
N ASN A 75 3.56 -6.63 -24.66
CA ASN A 75 4.89 -6.01 -24.74
C ASN A 75 4.76 -4.48 -24.92
N TRP A 76 5.87 -3.76 -24.81
CA TRP A 76 5.99 -2.34 -25.14
C TRP A 76 7.40 -1.98 -25.63
N THR A 77 7.51 -0.87 -26.34
CA THR A 77 8.80 -0.37 -26.84
C THR A 77 8.85 1.14 -26.77
N TRP A 78 9.89 1.65 -26.11
CA TRP A 78 10.22 3.07 -26.14
C TRP A 78 10.77 3.47 -27.50
N THR A 79 10.29 4.59 -28.01
CA THR A 79 10.70 5.20 -29.27
C THR A 79 10.78 6.71 -29.10
N THR A 80 11.16 7.40 -30.18
CA THR A 80 11.25 8.86 -30.23
C THR A 80 9.97 9.44 -30.81
N GLY A 81 9.28 10.26 -30.00
CA GLY A 81 8.15 11.08 -30.42
C GLY A 81 8.55 12.49 -30.80
N TYR A 82 7.61 13.23 -31.40
CA TYR A 82 7.79 14.65 -31.69
C TYR A 82 6.51 15.45 -31.45
N VAL A 83 6.65 16.59 -30.79
CA VAL A 83 5.55 17.52 -30.51
C VAL A 83 5.84 18.87 -31.16
N ASN A 84 4.85 19.44 -31.84
CA ASN A 84 4.95 20.79 -32.38
C ASN A 84 4.70 21.82 -31.27
N THR A 85 5.68 22.68 -31.00
CA THR A 85 5.58 23.79 -30.04
C THR A 85 5.63 25.12 -30.78
N SER A 86 5.34 26.22 -30.08
CA SER A 86 5.51 27.58 -30.63
C SER A 86 6.95 27.89 -31.05
N SER A 87 7.94 27.21 -30.45
CA SER A 87 9.37 27.29 -30.79
C SER A 87 9.82 26.30 -31.87
N GLY A 88 8.90 25.52 -32.45
CA GLY A 88 9.19 24.51 -33.48
C GLY A 88 8.95 23.08 -32.98
N LYS A 89 9.40 22.11 -33.78
CA LYS A 89 9.23 20.67 -33.50
C LYS A 89 10.25 20.22 -32.45
N VAL A 90 9.75 19.76 -31.30
CA VAL A 90 10.57 19.29 -30.18
C VAL A 90 10.53 17.77 -30.12
N GLN A 91 11.69 17.14 -29.97
CA GLN A 91 11.81 15.71 -29.76
C GLN A 91 11.41 15.35 -28.33
N THR A 92 10.71 14.23 -28.15
CA THR A 92 10.22 13.75 -26.86
C THR A 92 10.13 12.21 -26.84
N LEU A 93 9.64 11.67 -25.73
CA LEU A 93 9.49 10.24 -25.51
C LEU A 93 8.17 9.74 -26.11
N ALA A 94 8.18 8.54 -26.68
CA ALA A 94 6.97 7.86 -27.14
C ALA A 94 7.03 6.37 -26.80
N LEU A 95 5.86 5.77 -26.54
CA LEU A 95 5.70 4.37 -26.17
C LEU A 95 4.78 3.69 -27.18
N ILE A 96 5.23 2.58 -27.75
CA ILE A 96 4.38 1.68 -28.53
C ILE A 96 3.94 0.55 -27.60
N LEU A 97 2.64 0.39 -27.42
CA LEU A 97 2.01 -0.71 -26.68
C LEU A 97 1.54 -1.79 -27.65
N TYR A 98 1.86 -3.05 -27.35
CA TYR A 98 1.39 -4.22 -28.09
C TYR A 98 0.36 -4.97 -27.25
N LEU A 99 -0.85 -5.12 -27.77
CA LEU A 99 -2.00 -5.62 -27.03
C LEU A 99 -2.27 -7.09 -27.32
N ARG A 100 -2.80 -7.77 -26.30
CA ARG A 100 -3.20 -9.17 -26.39
C ARG A 100 -4.38 -9.32 -27.36
N HIS A 101 -4.31 -10.38 -28.15
CA HIS A 101 -5.39 -10.81 -29.04
C HIS A 101 -6.40 -11.69 -28.29
N ASP A 102 -7.60 -11.85 -28.86
CA ASP A 102 -8.64 -12.75 -28.36
C ASP A 102 -9.13 -12.45 -26.93
N VAL A 103 -9.02 -11.18 -26.51
CA VAL A 103 -9.63 -10.68 -25.27
C VAL A 103 -10.95 -10.00 -25.61
N TYR A 104 -11.97 -10.29 -24.80
CA TYR A 104 -13.31 -9.74 -24.94
C TYR A 104 -13.74 -9.11 -23.62
N PHE A 105 -14.49 -8.03 -23.71
CA PHE A 105 -15.29 -7.56 -22.59
C PHE A 105 -16.38 -8.58 -22.27
N THR A 106 -16.88 -8.49 -21.04
CA THR A 106 -17.91 -9.38 -20.48
C THR A 106 -19.26 -9.31 -21.21
N ASP A 107 -19.48 -8.29 -22.05
CA ASP A 107 -20.63 -8.19 -22.95
C ASP A 107 -20.39 -8.81 -24.34
N GLY A 108 -19.18 -9.33 -24.59
CA GLY A 108 -18.77 -9.96 -25.85
C GLY A 108 -18.13 -9.01 -26.86
N THR A 109 -18.00 -7.72 -26.58
CA THR A 109 -17.27 -6.79 -27.45
C THR A 109 -15.75 -7.04 -27.38
N PRO A 110 -14.99 -6.88 -28.48
CA PRO A 110 -13.56 -7.16 -28.46
C PRO A 110 -12.77 -6.06 -27.73
N PHE A 111 -11.82 -6.45 -26.89
CA PHE A 111 -10.79 -5.55 -26.39
C PHE A 111 -9.74 -5.29 -27.48
N ASN A 112 -9.38 -4.02 -27.68
CA ASN A 112 -8.43 -3.58 -28.70
C ASN A 112 -7.86 -2.18 -28.36
N ALA A 113 -7.01 -1.64 -29.23
CA ALA A 113 -6.37 -0.33 -29.08
C ALA A 113 -7.35 0.83 -28.92
N THR A 114 -8.61 0.71 -29.40
CA THR A 114 -9.64 1.72 -29.19
C THR A 114 -10.06 1.82 -27.73
N ALA A 115 -10.13 0.69 -26.99
CA ALA A 115 -10.47 0.71 -25.57
C ALA A 115 -9.37 1.40 -24.73
N VAL A 116 -8.11 1.11 -25.04
CA VAL A 116 -6.95 1.74 -24.38
C VAL A 116 -6.89 3.23 -24.69
N TRP A 117 -7.01 3.60 -25.98
CA TRP A 117 -7.08 4.98 -26.42
C TRP A 117 -8.23 5.75 -25.73
N TYR A 118 -9.42 5.15 -25.68
CA TYR A 118 -10.60 5.78 -25.09
C TYR A 118 -10.41 6.04 -23.60
N THR A 119 -9.84 5.08 -22.87
CA THR A 119 -9.56 5.20 -21.44
C THR A 119 -8.68 6.43 -21.16
N PHE A 120 -7.53 6.55 -21.81
CA PHE A 120 -6.64 7.71 -21.62
C PHE A 120 -7.23 9.01 -22.19
N ALA A 121 -7.99 8.95 -23.28
CA ALA A 121 -8.67 10.12 -23.83
C ALA A 121 -9.74 10.66 -22.86
N LEU A 122 -10.46 9.75 -22.18
CA LEU A 122 -11.44 10.08 -21.15
C LEU A 122 -10.76 10.76 -19.95
N GLU A 123 -9.62 10.23 -19.49
CA GLU A 123 -8.88 10.85 -18.40
C GLU A 123 -8.33 12.23 -18.78
N GLN A 124 -7.78 12.42 -19.98
CA GLN A 124 -7.34 13.75 -20.38
C GLN A 124 -8.52 14.73 -20.53
N ALA A 125 -9.67 14.25 -21.01
CA ALA A 125 -10.89 15.04 -21.14
C ALA A 125 -11.49 15.44 -19.78
N TYR A 126 -11.31 14.60 -18.77
CA TYR A 126 -11.77 14.77 -17.40
C TYR A 126 -10.62 14.46 -16.45
N PRO A 127 -9.70 15.43 -16.24
CA PRO A 127 -8.44 15.15 -15.55
C PRO A 127 -8.60 14.46 -14.20
N GLN A 128 -9.78 14.55 -13.56
CA GLN A 128 -10.05 14.06 -12.20
C GLN A 128 -10.07 12.55 -12.11
N LEU A 129 -10.06 11.88 -13.25
CA LEU A 129 -10.01 10.44 -13.37
C LEU A 129 -8.56 9.92 -13.23
N GLY A 130 -7.58 10.52 -13.91
CA GLY A 130 -6.21 10.04 -13.89
C GLY A 130 -5.21 11.09 -14.36
N TYR A 131 -3.99 11.02 -13.81
CA TYR A 131 -2.98 12.06 -14.02
C TYR A 131 -2.04 11.75 -15.19
N THR A 132 -1.73 10.48 -15.47
CA THR A 132 -0.83 10.06 -16.56
C THR A 132 -1.30 10.59 -17.91
N ALA A 133 -2.61 10.57 -18.15
CA ALA A 133 -3.19 11.09 -19.38
C ALA A 133 -2.92 12.59 -19.60
N ASN A 134 -2.66 13.36 -18.53
CA ASN A 134 -2.25 14.77 -18.66
C ASN A 134 -0.83 14.92 -19.21
N GLU A 135 0.01 13.91 -19.10
CA GLU A 135 1.38 13.92 -19.64
C GLU A 135 1.44 13.45 -21.09
N ILE A 136 0.33 12.94 -21.64
CA ILE A 136 0.20 12.53 -23.03
C ILE A 136 0.01 13.76 -23.93
N ALA A 137 0.84 13.89 -24.95
CA ALA A 137 0.72 14.92 -25.99
C ALA A 137 -0.14 14.47 -27.17
N ASN A 138 -0.07 13.18 -27.54
CA ASN A 138 -0.89 12.60 -28.59
C ASN A 138 -0.98 11.08 -28.45
N MET A 139 -2.02 10.46 -28.98
CA MET A 139 -2.10 9.01 -29.16
C MET A 139 -2.53 8.67 -30.58
N THR A 140 -1.96 7.61 -31.13
CA THR A 140 -2.24 7.12 -32.48
C THR A 140 -2.52 5.63 -32.42
N ILE A 141 -3.73 5.22 -32.83
CA ILE A 141 -4.03 3.80 -33.07
C ILE A 141 -3.32 3.41 -34.38
N ILE A 142 -2.27 2.60 -34.27
CA ILE A 142 -1.52 2.11 -35.44
C ILE A 142 -2.35 1.04 -36.16
N ASN A 143 -2.89 0.09 -35.38
CA ASN A 143 -3.79 -0.95 -35.81
C ASN A 143 -4.61 -1.45 -34.60
N PRO A 144 -5.56 -2.40 -34.75
CA PRO A 144 -6.38 -2.85 -33.62
C PRO A 144 -5.62 -3.35 -32.38
N TYR A 145 -4.36 -3.75 -32.48
CA TYR A 145 -3.58 -4.29 -31.37
C TYR A 145 -2.29 -3.51 -31.07
N GLU A 146 -2.13 -2.32 -31.66
CA GLU A 146 -0.97 -1.47 -31.46
C GLU A 146 -1.40 0.00 -31.26
N LEU A 147 -0.95 0.58 -30.15
CA LEU A 147 -1.20 1.98 -29.79
C LEU A 147 0.13 2.70 -29.56
N GLU A 148 0.33 3.82 -30.24
CA GLU A 148 1.41 4.76 -29.93
C GLU A 148 0.91 5.84 -28.97
N ILE A 149 1.66 6.08 -27.89
CA ILE A 149 1.47 7.19 -26.96
C ILE A 149 2.70 8.09 -27.07
N ILE A 150 2.50 9.35 -27.46
CA ILE A 150 3.55 10.38 -27.48
C ILE A 150 3.36 11.25 -26.24
N PHE A 151 4.41 11.39 -25.44
CA PHE A 151 4.38 12.19 -24.21
C PHE A 151 4.74 13.66 -24.45
N LYS A 152 4.45 14.51 -23.48
CA LYS A 152 4.87 15.92 -23.47
C LYS A 152 6.39 16.02 -23.22
N PRO A 153 7.07 17.07 -23.71
CA PRO A 153 8.49 17.30 -23.40
C PRO A 153 8.75 17.32 -21.89
N GLY A 154 9.81 16.65 -21.44
CA GLY A 154 10.19 16.54 -20.02
C GLY A 154 9.74 15.26 -19.32
N GLN A 155 8.92 14.44 -19.97
CA GLN A 155 8.53 13.11 -19.49
C GLN A 155 9.67 12.09 -19.51
N THR A 156 9.47 11.01 -18.75
CA THR A 156 10.52 10.05 -18.39
C THR A 156 9.97 8.63 -18.53
N GLU A 157 10.83 7.61 -18.54
CA GLU A 157 10.38 6.21 -18.67
C GLU A 157 9.54 5.72 -17.48
N MET A 158 9.40 6.52 -16.40
CA MET A 158 8.51 6.23 -15.27
C MET A 158 7.04 6.26 -15.59
N ASP A 159 6.64 7.04 -16.60
CA ASP A 159 5.25 7.08 -17.03
C ASP A 159 4.76 5.68 -17.41
N LEU A 160 5.67 4.76 -17.77
CA LEU A 160 5.36 3.35 -18.01
C LEU A 160 4.58 2.71 -16.88
N TYR A 161 4.98 2.85 -15.61
CA TYR A 161 4.28 2.18 -14.50
C TYR A 161 2.83 2.62 -14.42
N THR A 162 2.61 3.92 -14.54
CA THR A 162 1.28 4.51 -14.47
C THR A 162 0.43 4.18 -15.69
N VAL A 163 1.03 4.09 -16.89
CA VAL A 163 0.37 3.59 -18.10
C VAL A 163 0.00 2.12 -17.94
N LEU A 164 0.91 1.30 -17.44
CA LEU A 164 0.74 -0.15 -17.35
C LEU A 164 -0.33 -0.56 -16.33
N GLU A 165 -0.44 0.16 -15.22
CA GLU A 165 -1.41 -0.13 -14.15
C GLU A 165 -2.83 0.36 -14.48
N GLN A 166 -3.02 1.07 -15.60
CA GLN A 166 -4.27 1.71 -15.97
C GLN A 166 -5.43 0.70 -16.14
N TRP A 167 -6.55 0.95 -15.45
CA TRP A 167 -7.80 0.20 -15.62
C TRP A 167 -8.44 0.50 -16.98
N ILE A 168 -8.65 -0.53 -17.78
CA ILE A 168 -9.28 -0.38 -19.10
C ILE A 168 -10.80 -0.51 -18.97
N VAL A 169 -11.51 0.47 -19.52
CA VAL A 169 -12.98 0.46 -19.57
C VAL A 169 -13.51 0.19 -20.98
N ASP A 170 -14.73 -0.36 -21.06
CA ASP A 170 -15.43 -0.56 -22.32
C ASP A 170 -15.85 0.80 -22.95
N PRO A 171 -15.37 1.14 -24.16
CA PRO A 171 -15.73 2.38 -24.82
C PRO A 171 -17.22 2.45 -25.20
N VAL A 172 -17.94 1.33 -25.35
CA VAL A 172 -19.37 1.34 -25.69
C VAL A 172 -20.22 1.81 -24.51
N GLN A 173 -20.01 1.23 -23.33
CA GLN A 173 -20.67 1.58 -22.09
C GLN A 173 -20.36 3.02 -21.68
N TRP A 174 -19.08 3.38 -21.63
CA TRP A 174 -18.65 4.68 -21.14
C TRP A 174 -18.87 5.78 -22.17
N GLY A 175 -18.57 5.52 -23.45
CA GLY A 175 -18.72 6.48 -24.54
C GLY A 175 -20.18 6.90 -24.78
N LYS A 176 -21.15 6.06 -24.39
CA LYS A 176 -22.57 6.42 -24.38
C LYS A 176 -22.88 7.64 -23.50
N TYR A 177 -22.21 7.75 -22.35
CA TYR A 177 -22.45 8.82 -21.37
C TYR A 177 -21.38 9.92 -21.43
N PHE A 178 -20.14 9.55 -21.75
CA PHE A 178 -18.97 10.42 -21.81
C PHE A 178 -18.25 10.27 -23.15
N PRO A 179 -18.88 10.71 -24.26
CA PRO A 179 -18.21 10.74 -25.55
C PRO A 179 -17.03 11.72 -25.51
N VAL A 180 -15.92 11.33 -26.12
CA VAL A 180 -14.67 12.11 -26.22
C VAL A 180 -14.33 12.39 -27.68
N GLU A 181 -13.73 13.54 -27.94
CA GLU A 181 -13.25 13.96 -29.25
C GLU A 181 -11.77 14.36 -29.15
N GLN A 182 -10.96 13.88 -30.10
CA GLN A 182 -9.58 14.35 -30.27
C GLN A 182 -9.56 15.60 -31.15
N LEU A 183 -8.94 16.66 -30.64
CA LEU A 183 -8.77 17.91 -31.36
C LEU A 183 -7.52 17.87 -32.25
N PRO A 184 -7.42 18.72 -33.30
CA PRO A 184 -6.27 18.75 -34.20
C PRO A 184 -4.91 19.02 -33.53
N ASN A 185 -4.91 19.57 -32.32
CA ASN A 185 -3.69 19.82 -31.54
C ASN A 185 -3.24 18.61 -30.69
N GLY A 186 -3.92 17.46 -30.79
CA GLY A 186 -3.62 16.23 -30.05
C GLY A 186 -4.31 16.12 -28.68
N THR A 187 -4.99 17.18 -28.21
CA THR A 187 -5.73 17.15 -26.93
C THR A 187 -7.10 16.51 -27.07
N TYR A 188 -7.60 15.88 -26.00
CA TYR A 188 -8.93 15.27 -25.96
C TYR A 188 -9.91 16.11 -25.14
N VAL A 189 -11.15 16.21 -25.62
CA VAL A 189 -12.23 16.91 -24.92
C VAL A 189 -13.46 16.03 -24.76
N GLY A 190 -14.04 16.05 -23.57
CA GLY A 190 -15.33 15.40 -23.31
C GLY A 190 -16.46 16.24 -23.90
N LEU A 191 -17.38 15.63 -24.64
CA LEU A 191 -18.52 16.33 -25.24
C LEU A 191 -19.67 16.50 -24.24
N ASN A 192 -19.75 15.66 -23.21
CA ASN A 192 -20.69 15.84 -22.11
C ASN A 192 -20.12 16.81 -21.06
N LYS A 193 -20.56 18.07 -21.11
CA LYS A 193 -20.07 19.13 -20.21
C LYS A 193 -20.77 19.20 -18.86
N THR A 194 -21.91 18.53 -18.69
CA THR A 194 -22.70 18.55 -17.45
C THR A 194 -22.56 17.27 -16.64
N GLY A 195 -22.23 16.15 -17.30
CA GLY A 195 -21.89 14.90 -16.65
C GLY A 195 -20.47 14.92 -16.08
N ASN A 196 -20.28 14.21 -14.97
CA ASN A 196 -18.97 14.00 -14.37
C ASN A 196 -18.71 12.48 -14.28
N PRO A 197 -17.78 11.93 -15.09
CA PRO A 197 -17.46 10.49 -15.05
C PRO A 197 -16.92 10.05 -13.70
N TYR A 198 -16.33 10.96 -12.91
CA TYR A 198 -15.82 10.65 -11.58
C TYR A 198 -16.93 10.28 -10.60
N THR A 199 -18.09 10.93 -10.70
CA THR A 199 -19.25 10.71 -9.82
C THR A 199 -20.31 9.84 -10.49
N TRP A 200 -20.02 9.26 -11.65
CA TRP A 200 -20.98 8.42 -12.35
C TRP A 200 -21.15 7.10 -11.61
N GLN A 201 -22.39 6.76 -11.27
CA GLN A 201 -22.68 5.49 -10.60
C GLN A 201 -22.75 4.36 -11.63
N VAL A 202 -21.89 3.35 -11.48
CA VAL A 202 -21.86 2.15 -12.33
C VAL A 202 -22.43 0.97 -11.55
N THR A 203 -23.65 0.54 -11.86
CA THR A 203 -24.31 -0.61 -11.18
C THR A 203 -24.21 -1.91 -11.98
N ASP A 204 -23.80 -1.85 -13.24
CA ASP A 204 -23.66 -2.98 -14.15
C ASP A 204 -22.31 -2.88 -14.88
N PRO A 205 -21.20 -3.22 -14.20
CA PRO A 205 -19.86 -2.97 -14.72
C PRO A 205 -19.50 -3.93 -15.85
N ILE A 206 -19.00 -3.39 -16.97
CA ILE A 206 -18.44 -4.17 -18.08
C ILE A 206 -16.92 -4.00 -18.09
N GLY A 207 -16.20 -5.11 -17.92
CA GLY A 207 -14.74 -5.17 -18.00
C GLY A 207 -14.25 -6.44 -18.70
N THR A 208 -12.94 -6.64 -18.76
CA THR A 208 -12.29 -7.81 -19.41
C THR A 208 -11.95 -8.94 -18.43
N GLY A 209 -12.14 -8.69 -17.13
CA GLY A 209 -11.59 -9.49 -16.05
C GLY A 209 -12.16 -10.91 -15.87
N PRO A 210 -11.51 -11.69 -14.98
CA PRO A 210 -11.90 -13.07 -14.71
C PRO A 210 -13.25 -13.21 -14.01
N TYR A 211 -13.81 -12.13 -13.45
CA TYR A 211 -15.09 -12.16 -12.76
C TYR A 211 -16.04 -11.05 -13.22
N MET A 212 -17.33 -11.32 -13.09
CA MET A 212 -18.43 -10.41 -13.36
C MET A 212 -19.22 -10.15 -12.08
N LEU A 213 -19.89 -9.00 -11.99
CA LEU A 213 -20.84 -8.75 -10.91
C LEU A 213 -22.01 -9.74 -11.01
N TYR A 214 -22.23 -10.53 -9.96
CA TYR A 214 -23.38 -11.44 -9.88
C TYR A 214 -24.53 -10.80 -9.11
N SER A 215 -24.24 -10.23 -7.95
CA SER A 215 -25.24 -9.55 -7.13
C SER A 215 -24.60 -8.54 -6.18
N TYR A 216 -25.36 -7.50 -5.86
CA TYR A 216 -25.00 -6.48 -4.88
C TYR A 216 -26.09 -6.37 -3.81
N SER A 217 -25.63 -6.19 -2.56
CA SER A 217 -26.40 -5.62 -1.46
C SER A 217 -25.43 -4.82 -0.57
N PRO A 218 -25.92 -3.89 0.27
CA PRO A 218 -25.04 -3.20 1.22
C PRO A 218 -24.31 -4.15 2.18
N GLN A 219 -24.81 -5.38 2.40
CA GLN A 219 -24.22 -6.37 3.29
C GLN A 219 -23.25 -7.33 2.57
N GLN A 220 -23.32 -7.44 1.24
CA GLN A 220 -22.51 -8.39 0.48
C GLN A 220 -22.46 -8.05 -1.00
N VAL A 221 -21.25 -8.10 -1.58
CA VAL A 221 -21.02 -8.19 -3.03
C VAL A 221 -20.68 -9.63 -3.38
N VAL A 222 -21.22 -10.12 -4.50
CA VAL A 222 -20.87 -11.43 -5.06
C VAL A 222 -20.39 -11.24 -6.49
N LEU A 223 -19.21 -11.76 -6.79
CA LEU A 223 -18.69 -11.88 -8.14
C LEU A 223 -18.74 -13.34 -8.59
N VAL A 224 -18.97 -13.55 -9.88
CA VAL A 224 -19.02 -14.88 -10.53
C VAL A 224 -17.99 -14.97 -11.64
N ALA A 225 -17.38 -16.14 -11.79
CA ALA A 225 -16.43 -16.42 -12.87
C ALA A 225 -16.98 -16.01 -14.25
N ASN A 226 -16.15 -15.33 -15.04
CA ASN A 226 -16.40 -14.99 -16.43
C ASN A 226 -16.20 -16.25 -17.29
N PRO A 227 -17.27 -16.85 -17.87
CA PRO A 227 -17.17 -18.08 -18.65
C PRO A 227 -16.44 -17.90 -19.98
N HIS A 228 -16.18 -16.65 -20.39
CA HIS A 228 -15.49 -16.27 -21.62
C HIS A 228 -14.15 -15.57 -21.31
N TYR A 229 -13.59 -15.78 -20.12
CA TYR A 229 -12.29 -15.22 -19.77
C TYR A 229 -11.21 -15.71 -20.74
N TRP A 230 -10.31 -14.80 -21.11
CA TRP A 230 -9.34 -15.03 -22.18
C TRP A 230 -8.25 -16.03 -21.82
N MET A 231 -8.02 -16.29 -20.52
CA MET A 231 -7.12 -17.35 -20.06
C MET A 231 -7.87 -18.69 -20.00
N PRO A 232 -7.50 -19.69 -20.83
CA PRO A 232 -8.19 -20.96 -20.84
C PRO A 232 -8.11 -21.68 -19.50
N GLY A 233 -9.25 -22.15 -18.98
CA GLY A 233 -9.34 -22.88 -17.72
C GLY A 233 -9.43 -22.00 -16.47
N GLU A 234 -9.38 -20.68 -16.62
CA GLU A 234 -9.49 -19.71 -15.53
C GLU A 234 -10.82 -18.93 -15.58
N PRO A 235 -11.26 -18.36 -14.44
CA PRO A 235 -10.77 -18.64 -13.09
C PRO A 235 -11.27 -20.00 -12.55
N ARG A 236 -10.49 -20.60 -11.65
CA ARG A 236 -10.81 -21.91 -11.05
C ARG A 236 -11.80 -21.85 -9.87
N ILE A 237 -11.93 -20.69 -9.24
CA ILE A 237 -12.92 -20.43 -8.19
C ILE A 237 -14.15 -19.80 -8.83
N LYS A 238 -15.34 -20.34 -8.52
CA LYS A 238 -16.57 -19.98 -9.24
C LYS A 238 -17.20 -18.69 -8.70
N TYR A 239 -17.21 -18.51 -7.39
CA TYR A 239 -17.84 -17.37 -6.73
C TYR A 239 -16.91 -16.74 -5.71
N LEU A 240 -16.81 -15.41 -5.75
CA LEU A 240 -16.12 -14.62 -4.73
C LEU A 240 -17.18 -13.85 -3.94
N LEU A 241 -17.19 -14.03 -2.62
CA LEU A 241 -18.15 -13.41 -1.72
C LEU A 241 -17.43 -12.41 -0.84
N PHE A 242 -17.89 -11.16 -0.89
CA PHE A 242 -17.34 -10.06 -0.11
C PHE A 242 -18.40 -9.58 0.90
N PRO A 243 -18.53 -10.23 2.06
CA PRO A 243 -19.41 -9.74 3.13
C PRO A 243 -18.89 -8.41 3.70
N SER A 244 -19.81 -7.58 4.16
CA SER A 244 -19.52 -6.34 4.87
C SER A 244 -19.41 -6.60 6.37
N TYR A 245 -18.31 -6.14 6.98
CA TYR A 245 -18.16 -6.06 8.44
C TYR A 245 -17.99 -4.62 8.89
N ALA A 246 -18.49 -4.30 10.07
CA ALA A 246 -18.41 -2.94 10.61
C ALA A 246 -17.05 -2.59 11.23
N GLY A 247 -16.14 -3.56 11.37
CA GLY A 247 -14.80 -3.40 11.93
C GLY A 247 -14.22 -4.73 12.44
N ASN A 248 -12.98 -4.66 12.94
CA ASN A 248 -12.14 -5.81 13.25
C ASN A 248 -12.84 -6.83 14.16
N VAL A 249 -13.60 -6.39 15.16
CA VAL A 249 -14.26 -7.31 16.12
C VAL A 249 -15.21 -8.30 15.43
N GLN A 250 -16.01 -7.84 14.46
CA GLN A 250 -16.98 -8.71 13.77
C GLN A 250 -16.28 -9.60 12.75
N GLU A 251 -15.32 -9.04 12.02
CA GLU A 251 -14.48 -9.75 11.05
C GLU A 251 -13.68 -10.87 11.74
N ASN A 252 -12.97 -10.56 12.81
CA ASN A 252 -12.22 -11.51 13.62
C ASN A 252 -13.11 -12.61 14.20
N SER A 253 -14.34 -12.29 14.61
CA SER A 253 -15.29 -13.33 15.04
C SER A 253 -15.60 -14.31 13.92
N ALA A 254 -15.88 -13.81 12.71
CA ALA A 254 -16.16 -14.64 11.54
C ALA A 254 -14.93 -15.44 11.08
N LEU A 255 -13.75 -14.82 11.05
CA LEU A 255 -12.47 -15.45 10.69
C LEU A 255 -12.17 -16.60 11.65
N ASN A 256 -12.24 -16.32 12.95
CA ASN A 256 -11.94 -17.30 13.98
C ASN A 256 -12.96 -18.45 14.04
N ASN A 257 -14.18 -18.25 13.52
CA ASN A 257 -15.21 -19.27 13.36
C ASN A 257 -15.12 -20.02 12.02
N GLY A 258 -14.13 -19.71 11.17
CA GLY A 258 -13.92 -20.38 9.88
C GLY A 258 -14.91 -19.96 8.79
N GLN A 259 -15.53 -18.79 8.92
CA GLN A 259 -16.49 -18.25 7.95
C GLN A 259 -15.81 -17.44 6.83
N ILE A 260 -14.54 -17.07 7.02
CA ILE A 260 -13.73 -16.31 6.06
C ILE A 260 -12.62 -17.21 5.55
N THR A 261 -12.39 -17.21 4.24
CA THR A 261 -11.33 -17.99 3.59
C THR A 261 -10.06 -17.17 3.39
N TRP A 262 -10.21 -15.88 3.07
CA TRP A 262 -9.12 -14.93 2.85
C TRP A 262 -9.43 -13.61 3.54
N ALA A 263 -8.59 -13.20 4.48
CA ALA A 263 -8.72 -11.94 5.17
C ALA A 263 -7.44 -11.10 5.02
N GLY A 264 -7.61 -9.80 5.24
CA GLY A 264 -6.51 -8.88 5.47
C GLY A 264 -6.84 -8.02 6.67
N ALA A 265 -6.99 -8.67 7.82
CA ALA A 265 -7.53 -8.08 9.04
C ALA A 265 -6.47 -7.94 10.12
N PHE A 266 -6.56 -6.89 10.94
CA PHE A 266 -5.87 -6.90 12.21
C PHE A 266 -6.56 -7.87 13.19
N GLU A 267 -5.88 -8.97 13.56
CA GLU A 267 -6.32 -9.93 14.59
C GLU A 267 -5.42 -9.88 15.83
N PRO A 268 -5.90 -9.35 16.97
CA PRO A 268 -5.12 -9.28 18.19
C PRO A 268 -4.87 -10.69 18.76
N GLY A 269 -3.62 -11.12 18.83
CA GLY A 269 -3.30 -12.47 19.33
C GLY A 269 -3.61 -13.57 18.31
N ILE A 270 -3.30 -13.34 17.03
CA ILE A 270 -3.55 -14.24 15.91
C ILE A 270 -3.15 -15.71 16.15
N GLN A 271 -2.06 -15.93 16.91
CA GLN A 271 -1.60 -17.27 17.26
C GLN A 271 -2.63 -18.04 18.09
N GLN A 272 -3.18 -17.42 19.13
CA GLN A 272 -4.18 -18.07 19.99
C GLN A 272 -5.57 -18.06 19.37
N ASN A 273 -5.97 -16.95 18.75
CA ASN A 273 -7.35 -16.75 18.32
C ASN A 273 -7.66 -17.40 16.98
N PHE A 274 -6.70 -17.44 16.07
CA PHE A 274 -6.89 -17.94 14.71
C PHE A 274 -6.14 -19.26 14.49
N ILE A 275 -4.81 -19.27 14.63
CA ILE A 275 -3.96 -20.42 14.25
C ILE A 275 -4.21 -21.64 15.14
N ALA A 276 -4.19 -21.48 16.46
CA ALA A 276 -4.36 -22.59 17.40
C ALA A 276 -5.73 -23.29 17.30
N LYS A 277 -6.74 -22.65 16.68
CA LYS A 277 -8.06 -23.27 16.46
C LYS A 277 -8.05 -24.35 15.37
N ASP A 278 -7.16 -24.24 14.39
CA ASP A 278 -6.94 -25.25 13.35
C ASP A 278 -5.55 -25.08 12.70
N PRO A 279 -4.48 -25.52 13.37
CA PRO A 279 -3.10 -25.28 12.92
C PRO A 279 -2.74 -26.05 11.63
N ALA A 280 -3.60 -26.97 11.18
CA ALA A 280 -3.40 -27.71 9.94
C ALA A 280 -3.89 -26.95 8.71
N HIS A 281 -4.76 -25.95 8.88
CA HIS A 281 -5.38 -25.25 7.75
C HIS A 281 -5.40 -23.72 7.87
N ARG A 282 -5.14 -23.13 9.04
CA ARG A 282 -5.17 -21.68 9.24
C ARG A 282 -3.76 -21.12 9.27
N TYR A 283 -3.53 -20.11 8.45
CA TYR A 283 -2.21 -19.54 8.24
C TYR A 283 -2.27 -18.02 8.07
N TYR A 284 -1.16 -17.36 8.33
CA TYR A 284 -0.99 -15.93 8.07
C TYR A 284 0.45 -15.65 7.64
N TYR A 285 0.65 -14.55 6.92
CA TYR A 285 1.98 -14.01 6.67
C TYR A 285 1.95 -12.50 6.53
N PHE A 286 2.41 -11.81 7.58
CA PHE A 286 2.49 -10.36 7.62
C PHE A 286 3.83 -9.91 7.06
N ALA A 287 3.88 -9.72 5.74
CA ALA A 287 5.05 -9.17 5.08
C ALA A 287 5.27 -7.71 5.55
N PRO A 288 6.53 -7.28 5.76
CA PRO A 288 6.83 -5.88 6.06
C PRO A 288 6.37 -4.97 4.92
N GLY A 289 5.66 -3.90 5.27
CA GLY A 289 5.14 -2.91 4.35
C GLY A 289 5.82 -1.54 4.48
N TYR A 290 5.06 -0.52 4.13
CA TYR A 290 5.43 0.89 4.22
C TYR A 290 5.15 1.46 5.62
N PRO A 291 5.69 2.63 5.99
CA PRO A 291 5.33 3.29 7.25
C PRO A 291 3.85 3.66 7.29
N GLN A 292 3.15 3.34 8.39
CA GLN A 292 1.86 3.96 8.71
C GLN A 292 2.08 5.41 9.07
N MET A 293 1.34 6.32 8.44
CA MET A 293 1.62 7.75 8.45
C MET A 293 0.60 8.50 9.30
N VAL A 294 1.04 9.53 10.00
CA VAL A 294 0.17 10.55 10.58
C VAL A 294 0.37 11.85 9.83
N LEU A 295 -0.69 12.37 9.23
CA LEU A 295 -0.68 13.65 8.50
C LEU A 295 -0.95 14.81 9.45
N PHE A 296 -0.31 15.95 9.18
CA PHE A 296 -0.67 17.23 9.76
C PHE A 296 -1.40 18.08 8.73
N ASN A 297 -2.53 18.70 9.08
CA ASN A 297 -3.11 19.70 8.20
C ASN A 297 -2.32 21.01 8.27
N ASP A 298 -1.45 21.22 7.29
CA ASP A 298 -0.53 22.34 7.21
C ASP A 298 -1.20 23.71 6.97
N MET A 299 -2.51 23.73 6.73
CA MET A 299 -3.32 24.96 6.65
C MET A 299 -4.03 25.31 7.97
N ARG A 300 -3.90 24.49 9.02
CA ARG A 300 -4.54 24.73 10.33
C ARG A 300 -3.50 25.09 11.40
N TRP A 301 -3.55 26.32 11.90
CA TRP A 301 -2.73 26.72 13.04
C TRP A 301 -3.14 25.94 14.32
N PRO A 302 -2.19 25.51 15.19
CA PRO A 302 -0.74 25.73 15.10
C PRO A 302 0.02 24.65 14.33
N LEU A 303 -0.65 23.68 13.70
CA LEU A 303 0.01 22.66 12.87
C LEU A 303 0.69 23.22 11.63
N THR A 304 0.58 24.52 11.33
CA THR A 304 1.38 25.25 10.33
C THR A 304 2.85 25.42 10.74
N ASP A 305 3.17 25.30 12.03
CA ASP A 305 4.53 25.46 12.58
C ASP A 305 5.31 24.13 12.55
N PRO A 306 6.40 24.03 11.78
CA PRO A 306 7.19 22.81 11.71
C PRO A 306 7.84 22.42 13.05
N VAL A 307 8.18 23.38 13.93
CA VAL A 307 8.79 23.08 15.23
C VAL A 307 7.82 22.30 16.11
N LEU A 308 6.54 22.69 16.10
CA LEU A 308 5.50 21.96 16.82
C LEU A 308 5.34 20.54 16.28
N ARG A 309 5.35 20.37 14.94
CA ARG A 309 5.25 19.05 14.28
C ARG A 309 6.42 18.14 14.63
N GLN A 310 7.64 18.67 14.64
CA GLN A 310 8.84 17.95 15.05
C GLN A 310 8.77 17.52 16.52
N ALA A 311 8.32 18.41 17.42
CA ALA A 311 8.16 18.09 18.83
C ALA A 311 7.07 17.03 19.08
N ILE A 312 5.94 17.12 18.36
CA ILE A 312 4.89 16.08 18.36
C ILE A 312 5.51 14.73 17.99
N TYR A 313 6.24 14.66 16.87
CA TYR A 313 6.90 13.43 16.43
C TYR A 313 7.85 12.87 17.50
N MET A 314 8.72 13.72 18.05
CA MET A 314 9.72 13.30 19.04
C MET A 314 9.09 12.77 20.32
N ALA A 315 7.91 13.24 20.72
CA ALA A 315 7.27 12.83 21.97
C ALA A 315 6.62 11.43 21.92
N ILE A 316 6.34 10.89 20.72
CA ILE A 316 5.56 9.67 20.55
C ILE A 316 6.36 8.41 20.90
N ASN A 317 5.79 7.56 21.75
CA ASN A 317 6.33 6.24 22.10
C ASN A 317 5.87 5.18 21.09
N ARG A 318 6.66 5.01 20.02
CA ARG A 318 6.42 4.02 18.96
C ARG A 318 6.51 2.58 19.45
N THR A 319 7.24 2.32 20.53
CA THR A 319 7.30 0.99 21.13
C THR A 319 5.99 0.65 21.82
N ALA A 320 5.38 1.61 22.51
CA ALA A 320 4.06 1.43 23.10
C ALA A 320 3.00 1.19 22.00
N ILE A 321 3.04 1.96 20.91
CA ILE A 321 2.21 1.74 19.71
C ILE A 321 2.39 0.31 19.18
N SER A 322 3.61 -0.06 18.84
CA SER A 322 3.95 -1.41 18.32
C SER A 322 3.45 -2.54 19.21
N TYR A 323 3.61 -2.47 20.53
CA TYR A 323 3.22 -3.57 21.41
C TYR A 323 1.75 -3.54 21.88
N LEU A 324 1.21 -2.35 22.16
CA LEU A 324 -0.12 -2.21 22.77
C LEU A 324 -1.23 -1.99 21.73
N GLY A 325 -0.92 -1.30 20.63
CA GLY A 325 -1.83 -1.13 19.49
C GLY A 325 -1.70 -2.29 18.51
N GLU A 326 -0.47 -2.58 18.09
CA GLU A 326 -0.19 -3.50 16.97
C GLU A 326 0.23 -4.92 17.37
N TYR A 327 0.20 -5.24 18.68
CA TYR A 327 0.51 -6.59 19.21
C TYR A 327 1.89 -7.15 18.81
N GLY A 328 2.82 -6.26 18.45
CA GLY A 328 4.17 -6.57 17.99
C GLY A 328 4.25 -7.03 16.54
N TYR A 329 3.17 -6.92 15.76
CA TYR A 329 3.17 -7.25 14.33
C TYR A 329 3.85 -6.18 13.49
N GLU A 330 3.69 -4.91 13.89
CA GLU A 330 4.29 -3.76 13.22
C GLU A 330 5.45 -3.19 14.06
N PRO A 331 6.70 -3.24 13.58
CA PRO A 331 7.83 -2.68 14.33
C PRO A 331 7.82 -1.14 14.31
N PRO A 332 8.37 -0.48 15.35
CA PRO A 332 8.54 0.97 15.38
C PRO A 332 9.29 1.50 14.14
N THR A 333 8.88 2.64 13.60
CA THR A 333 9.68 3.31 12.56
C THR A 333 11.03 3.77 13.11
N SER A 334 12.08 3.60 12.31
CA SER A 334 13.44 4.05 12.63
C SER A 334 13.69 5.51 12.20
N THR A 335 12.81 6.07 11.37
CA THR A 335 12.87 7.45 10.86
C THR A 335 11.46 8.05 10.72
N PRO A 336 11.31 9.39 10.69
CA PRO A 336 10.02 10.03 10.38
C PRO A 336 9.61 9.94 8.90
N LEU A 337 10.49 9.44 8.04
CA LEU A 337 10.36 9.51 6.60
C LEU A 337 9.24 8.59 6.11
N PRO A 338 8.65 8.85 4.93
CA PRO A 338 7.64 7.97 4.34
C PRO A 338 8.26 6.70 3.73
N LEU A 339 9.56 6.47 3.89
CA LEU A 339 10.28 5.36 3.27
C LEU A 339 10.14 4.05 4.07
N PRO A 340 9.89 2.92 3.40
CA PRO A 340 10.06 1.60 4.01
C PRO A 340 11.48 1.39 4.54
N GLU A 341 11.63 0.57 5.57
CA GLU A 341 12.94 0.27 6.21
C GLU A 341 13.98 -0.19 5.19
N GLN A 342 13.59 -1.08 4.26
CA GLN A 342 14.47 -1.60 3.21
C GLN A 342 14.97 -0.54 2.20
N MET A 343 14.32 0.62 2.13
CA MET A 343 14.67 1.72 1.22
C MET A 343 15.51 2.81 1.90
N LEU A 344 15.81 2.71 3.20
CA LEU A 344 16.62 3.71 3.90
C LEU A 344 18.09 3.69 3.48
N ASN A 345 18.57 2.61 2.86
CA ASN A 345 19.95 2.46 2.38
C ASN A 345 20.36 3.48 1.30
N VAL A 346 19.40 4.16 0.66
CA VAL A 346 19.66 5.22 -0.33
C VAL A 346 20.09 6.54 0.33
N LEU A 347 19.84 6.69 1.64
CA LEU A 347 20.22 7.87 2.40
C LEU A 347 21.71 7.82 2.74
N ASN A 348 22.37 8.97 2.64
CA ASN A 348 23.72 9.11 3.16
C ASN A 348 23.71 9.05 4.69
N SER A 349 24.86 8.72 5.29
CA SER A 349 24.98 8.52 6.72
C SER A 349 24.57 9.73 7.56
N THR A 350 24.79 10.95 7.06
CA THR A 350 24.43 12.18 7.79
C THR A 350 22.92 12.36 7.84
N VAL A 351 22.22 12.20 6.72
CA VAL A 351 20.76 12.34 6.66
C VAL A 351 20.08 11.24 7.45
N LEU A 352 20.57 10.00 7.34
CA LEU A 352 20.04 8.86 8.10
C LEU A 352 20.19 9.09 9.61
N GLN A 353 21.38 9.48 10.09
CA GLN A 353 21.60 9.75 11.52
C GLN A 353 20.73 10.90 12.04
N MET A 354 20.52 11.95 11.24
CA MET A 354 19.59 13.02 11.61
C MET A 354 18.16 12.48 11.75
N ALA A 355 17.70 11.66 10.80
CA ALA A 355 16.38 11.06 10.81
C ALA A 355 16.16 10.13 12.03
N GLU A 356 17.13 9.25 12.30
CA GLU A 356 17.12 8.32 13.44
C GLU A 356 17.13 9.06 14.78
N SER A 357 17.88 10.16 14.88
CA SER A 357 17.96 10.95 16.13
C SER A 357 16.63 11.56 16.56
N MET A 358 15.71 11.78 15.61
CA MET A 358 14.36 12.29 15.88
C MET A 358 13.38 11.18 16.26
N ALA A 359 13.73 9.92 16.02
CA ALA A 359 12.85 8.76 16.08
C ALA A 359 13.23 7.75 17.19
N PRO A 360 13.56 8.16 18.43
CA PRO A 360 13.84 7.19 19.48
C PRO A 360 12.59 6.30 19.69
N PRO A 361 12.73 4.96 19.79
CA PRO A 361 11.58 4.07 19.83
C PRO A 361 10.61 4.32 20.99
N GLN A 362 11.09 4.85 22.12
CA GLN A 362 10.29 5.16 23.31
C GLN A 362 9.72 6.59 23.31
N GLY A 363 9.99 7.37 22.25
CA GLY A 363 9.83 8.82 22.28
C GLY A 363 10.86 9.49 23.20
N ASN A 364 10.91 10.82 23.14
CA ASN A 364 11.77 11.66 23.95
C ASN A 364 11.07 12.98 24.28
N VAL A 365 10.18 12.92 25.27
CA VAL A 365 9.42 14.07 25.80
C VAL A 365 10.35 15.20 26.23
N THR A 366 11.48 14.89 26.86
CA THR A 366 12.46 15.89 27.30
C THR A 366 13.03 16.67 26.11
N ALA A 367 13.48 15.97 25.07
CA ALA A 367 14.02 16.62 23.88
C ALA A 367 12.93 17.39 23.11
N ALA A 368 11.69 16.88 23.07
CA ALA A 368 10.55 17.60 22.49
C ALA A 368 10.28 18.92 23.24
N LEU A 369 10.26 18.91 24.57
CA LEU A 369 10.10 20.12 25.38
C LEU A 369 11.27 21.10 25.19
N GLN A 370 12.51 20.62 25.16
CA GLN A 370 13.69 21.45 24.90
C GLN A 370 13.63 22.11 23.51
N LEU A 371 13.20 21.36 22.49
CA LEU A 371 12.99 21.90 21.15
C LEU A 371 11.94 23.01 21.16
N LEU A 372 10.78 22.76 21.78
CA LEU A 372 9.71 23.75 21.94
C LEU A 372 10.19 25.01 22.67
N GLU A 373 10.85 24.86 23.82
CA GLU A 373 11.36 25.95 24.64
C GLU A 373 12.38 26.81 23.88
N SER A 374 13.31 26.16 23.15
CA SER A 374 14.32 26.88 22.35
C SER A 374 13.73 27.74 21.22
N HIS A 375 12.48 27.48 20.84
CA HIS A 375 11.74 28.25 19.83
C HIS A 375 10.64 29.13 20.43
N GLY A 376 10.65 29.32 21.75
CA GLY A 376 9.79 30.28 22.45
C GLY A 376 8.44 29.75 22.90
N TYR A 377 8.15 28.46 22.71
CA TYR A 377 7.00 27.82 23.34
C TYR A 377 7.23 27.71 24.86
N LYS A 378 6.14 27.72 25.64
CA LYS A 378 6.21 27.61 27.10
C LYS A 378 5.13 26.68 27.62
N LEU A 379 5.51 25.74 28.48
CA LEU A 379 4.54 24.92 29.20
C LEU A 379 4.07 25.68 30.44
N VAL A 380 2.81 26.09 30.47
CA VAL A 380 2.20 26.85 31.59
C VAL A 380 1.02 26.06 32.12
N ASN A 381 1.08 25.63 33.39
CA ASN A 381 0.03 24.83 34.04
C ASN A 381 -0.38 23.57 33.25
N GLY A 382 0.59 22.92 32.60
CA GLY A 382 0.34 21.73 31.77
C GLY A 382 -0.29 22.01 30.40
N GLN A 383 -0.43 23.28 30.00
CA GLN A 383 -0.85 23.69 28.67
C GLN A 383 0.30 24.35 27.92
N LEU A 384 0.51 23.94 26.67
CA LEU A 384 1.53 24.53 25.82
C LEU A 384 1.07 25.89 25.30
N ILE A 385 1.90 26.93 25.48
CA ILE A 385 1.67 28.29 25.02
C ILE A 385 2.65 28.57 23.87
N ALA A 386 2.13 29.01 22.73
CA ALA A 386 2.93 29.34 21.56
C ALA A 386 3.74 30.65 21.74
N PRO A 387 4.78 30.91 20.94
CA PRO A 387 5.62 32.11 21.06
C PRO A 387 4.85 33.43 20.94
N ASN A 388 3.70 33.42 20.25
CA ASN A 388 2.79 34.55 20.13
C ASN A 388 1.91 34.79 21.38
N GLY A 389 2.11 34.01 22.45
CA GLY A 389 1.34 34.07 23.70
C GLY A 389 -0.01 33.36 23.66
N THR A 390 -0.39 32.75 22.53
CA THR A 390 -1.67 32.05 22.39
C THR A 390 -1.53 30.60 22.89
N PRO A 391 -2.44 30.10 23.73
CA PRO A 391 -2.47 28.70 24.09
C PRO A 391 -2.68 27.80 22.86
N VAL A 392 -1.93 26.70 22.77
CA VAL A 392 -2.16 25.66 21.76
C VAL A 392 -3.57 25.09 22.01
N PRO A 393 -4.45 25.10 20.98
CA PRO A 393 -5.83 24.67 21.12
C PRO A 393 -5.91 23.15 21.31
N THR A 394 -7.06 22.68 21.77
CA THR A 394 -7.39 21.26 21.66
C THR A 394 -7.55 20.90 20.18
N MET A 395 -6.80 19.88 19.75
CA MET A 395 -6.85 19.37 18.39
C MET A 395 -7.57 18.02 18.34
N THR A 396 -7.86 17.53 17.15
CA THR A 396 -8.38 16.17 16.95
C THR A 396 -7.37 15.32 16.20
N ILE A 397 -7.41 14.01 16.45
CA ILE A 397 -6.71 13.00 15.64
C ILE A 397 -7.71 11.92 15.27
N MET A 398 -7.66 11.44 14.04
CA MET A 398 -8.70 10.55 13.52
C MET A 398 -8.18 9.35 12.74
N ALA A 399 -8.91 8.25 12.88
CA ALA A 399 -8.78 6.98 12.17
C ALA A 399 -10.19 6.47 11.81
N PRO A 400 -10.32 5.53 10.87
CA PRO A 400 -11.61 4.90 10.58
C PRO A 400 -12.18 4.15 11.79
N ALA A 401 -13.50 4.29 12.00
CA ALA A 401 -14.21 3.52 13.02
C ALA A 401 -14.03 2.01 12.83
N GLY A 402 -13.69 1.30 13.91
CA GLY A 402 -13.63 -0.16 13.91
C GLY A 402 -12.26 -0.74 13.59
N TRP A 403 -11.27 0.09 13.25
CA TRP A 403 -9.87 -0.28 13.11
C TRP A 403 -9.22 -0.19 14.49
N THR A 404 -9.40 -1.26 15.27
CA THR A 404 -9.13 -1.26 16.72
C THR A 404 -7.66 -1.06 17.08
N ASP A 405 -6.77 -1.46 16.18
CA ASP A 405 -5.33 -1.20 16.15
C ASP A 405 -5.05 0.30 16.08
N TRP A 406 -5.51 0.97 15.02
CA TRP A 406 -5.35 2.43 14.88
C TRP A 406 -6.07 3.20 16.00
N ASP A 407 -7.24 2.75 16.45
CA ASP A 407 -7.94 3.36 17.58
C ASP A 407 -7.07 3.36 18.86
N ALA A 408 -6.32 2.27 19.10
CA ALA A 408 -5.39 2.15 20.21
C ALA A 408 -4.15 3.03 20.01
N ASP A 409 -3.60 3.06 18.80
CA ASP A 409 -2.48 3.94 18.43
C ASP A 409 -2.79 5.40 18.68
N LEU A 410 -3.97 5.86 18.24
CA LEU A 410 -4.42 7.23 18.46
C LEU A 410 -4.58 7.56 19.94
N ALA A 411 -5.04 6.60 20.76
CA ALA A 411 -5.14 6.79 22.21
C ALA A 411 -3.75 6.91 22.86
N ILE A 412 -2.77 6.13 22.41
CA ILE A 412 -1.37 6.19 22.87
C ILE A 412 -0.75 7.53 22.47
N ILE A 413 -0.89 7.94 21.21
CA ILE A 413 -0.43 9.25 20.72
C ILE A 413 -1.07 10.38 21.54
N ALA A 414 -2.39 10.37 21.76
CA ALA A 414 -3.07 11.40 22.53
C ALA A 414 -2.54 11.48 23.99
N GLN A 415 -2.23 10.33 24.59
CA GLN A 415 -1.64 10.26 25.93
C GLN A 415 -0.20 10.81 25.96
N ASP A 416 0.60 10.52 24.94
CA ASP A 416 1.98 11.02 24.83
C ASP A 416 2.03 12.53 24.61
N LEU A 417 1.17 13.07 23.74
CA LEU A 417 1.13 14.50 23.45
C LEU A 417 0.67 15.34 24.65
N LYS A 418 -0.09 14.76 25.58
CA LYS A 418 -0.42 15.40 26.85
C LYS A 418 0.83 15.71 27.68
N GLN A 419 1.89 14.90 27.58
CA GLN A 419 3.14 15.09 28.32
C GLN A 419 3.90 16.35 27.89
N ILE A 420 3.68 16.82 26.66
CA ILE A 420 4.21 18.08 26.13
C ILE A 420 3.19 19.23 26.15
N GLY A 421 2.08 19.06 26.86
CA GLY A 421 1.04 20.09 27.06
C GLY A 421 0.08 20.28 25.89
N ILE A 422 -0.01 19.31 24.98
CA ILE A 422 -0.93 19.30 23.84
C ILE A 422 -2.09 18.37 24.16
N THR A 423 -3.32 18.88 24.08
CA THR A 423 -4.53 18.05 24.23
C THR A 423 -5.08 17.66 22.88
N VAL A 424 -5.22 16.35 22.65
CA VAL A 424 -5.76 15.79 21.41
C VAL A 424 -6.95 14.90 21.73
N GLN A 425 -8.05 15.06 21.00
CA GLN A 425 -9.23 14.21 21.08
C GLN A 425 -9.24 13.20 19.94
N VAL A 426 -9.36 11.93 20.27
CA VAL A 426 -9.50 10.85 19.29
C VAL A 426 -10.90 10.87 18.68
N GLN A 427 -10.98 10.77 17.36
CA GLN A 427 -12.23 10.70 16.60
C GLN A 427 -12.20 9.50 15.66
N THR A 428 -13.26 8.71 15.68
CA THR A 428 -13.35 7.49 14.89
C THR A 428 -14.60 7.52 14.00
N PRO A 429 -14.66 8.39 12.97
CA PRO A 429 -15.80 8.42 12.07
C PRO A 429 -15.81 7.21 11.12
N PRO A 430 -16.95 6.85 10.51
CA PRO A 430 -16.99 5.80 9.48
C PRO A 430 -15.98 6.05 8.36
N PHE A 431 -15.40 4.99 7.78
CA PHE A 431 -14.33 5.09 6.77
C PHE A 431 -14.60 6.14 5.67
N SER A 432 -15.80 6.14 5.07
CA SER A 432 -16.17 7.10 4.02
C SER A 432 -16.14 8.56 4.49
N THR A 433 -16.55 8.81 5.74
CA THR A 433 -16.51 10.14 6.37
C THR A 433 -15.09 10.52 6.73
N TRP A 434 -14.33 9.59 7.34
CA TRP A 434 -12.92 9.78 7.65
C TRP A 434 -12.14 10.17 6.39
N TYR A 435 -12.24 9.38 5.32
CA TYR A 435 -11.48 9.63 4.09
C TYR A 435 -11.95 10.91 3.40
N ASN A 436 -13.25 11.22 3.39
CA ASN A 436 -13.72 12.51 2.89
C ASN A 436 -13.11 13.70 3.66
N TYR A 437 -13.00 13.61 4.99
CA TYR A 437 -12.32 14.64 5.78
C TYR A 437 -10.84 14.74 5.42
N MET A 438 -10.14 13.62 5.27
CA MET A 438 -8.75 13.60 4.79
C MET A 438 -8.63 14.26 3.42
N GLN A 439 -9.49 13.90 2.47
CA GLN A 439 -9.48 14.46 1.12
C GLN A 439 -9.87 15.93 1.06
N THR A 440 -10.72 16.44 1.97
CA THR A 440 -11.19 17.84 1.97
C THR A 440 -10.40 18.75 2.91
N GLY A 441 -9.49 18.21 3.73
CA GLY A 441 -8.72 19.00 4.69
C GLY A 441 -9.56 19.41 5.91
N ASN A 442 -10.64 18.69 6.18
CA ASN A 442 -11.53 18.92 7.32
C ASN A 442 -11.08 18.17 8.58
N TYR A 443 -9.77 18.13 8.82
CA TYR A 443 -9.15 17.44 9.95
C TYR A 443 -7.95 18.24 10.48
N TRP A 444 -7.50 17.90 11.69
CA TRP A 444 -6.27 18.42 12.29
C TRP A 444 -5.11 17.46 12.03
N MET A 445 -5.17 16.27 12.63
CA MET A 445 -4.28 15.15 12.37
C MET A 445 -5.09 13.93 11.96
N GLY A 446 -4.53 13.07 11.13
CA GLY A 446 -5.18 11.83 10.72
C GLY A 446 -4.15 10.75 10.43
N MET A 447 -4.36 9.56 10.97
CA MET A 447 -3.57 8.38 10.63
C MET A 447 -4.05 7.82 9.30
N ILE A 448 -3.14 7.45 8.41
CA ILE A 448 -3.39 6.98 7.05
C ILE A 448 -2.24 6.07 6.61
N TRP A 449 -2.51 5.18 5.66
CA TRP A 449 -1.48 4.45 4.93
C TRP A 449 -0.59 5.41 4.12
N ASN A 450 0.51 4.89 3.56
CA ASN A 450 1.34 5.71 2.68
C ASN A 450 0.62 6.06 1.37
N LEU A 451 0.59 7.34 0.98
CA LEU A 451 -0.27 7.83 -0.09
C LEU A 451 0.07 7.25 -1.48
N ILE A 452 1.35 7.00 -1.75
CA ILE A 452 1.83 6.36 -2.98
C ILE A 452 2.86 5.31 -2.60
N GLN A 453 2.78 4.15 -3.25
CA GLN A 453 3.70 3.04 -3.07
C GLN A 453 4.29 2.70 -4.42
N GLY A 454 5.53 2.22 -4.43
CA GLY A 454 6.16 1.76 -5.64
C GLY A 454 7.54 1.18 -5.38
N PRO A 455 8.19 0.65 -6.44
CA PRO A 455 9.48 -0.03 -6.31
C PRO A 455 10.65 0.92 -6.04
N ALA A 456 10.48 2.22 -6.24
CA ALA A 456 11.53 3.24 -6.04
C ALA A 456 11.21 4.19 -4.87
N PRO A 457 12.23 4.67 -4.13
CA PRO A 457 12.03 5.57 -2.99
C PRO A 457 11.27 6.86 -3.31
N ILE A 458 11.38 7.35 -4.56
CA ILE A 458 10.74 8.60 -4.99
C ILE A 458 9.21 8.58 -4.85
N PHE A 459 8.58 7.42 -5.12
CA PHE A 459 7.13 7.25 -5.04
C PHE A 459 6.58 7.61 -3.66
N TYR A 460 7.30 7.24 -2.60
CA TYR A 460 6.89 7.48 -1.22
C TYR A 460 6.91 8.96 -0.82
N PHE A 461 7.66 9.81 -1.50
CA PHE A 461 7.68 11.26 -1.26
C PHE A 461 6.64 12.00 -2.10
N GLU A 462 6.45 11.54 -3.33
CA GLU A 462 5.64 12.17 -4.37
C GLU A 462 4.22 12.49 -3.91
N GLY A 463 3.54 11.54 -3.26
CA GLY A 463 2.16 11.71 -2.82
C GLY A 463 1.94 12.81 -1.80
N TYR A 464 3.00 13.32 -1.17
CA TYR A 464 2.99 14.38 -0.17
C TYR A 464 3.48 15.71 -0.77
N LEU A 465 4.60 15.66 -1.49
CA LEU A 465 5.27 16.85 -1.98
C LEU A 465 4.62 17.42 -3.24
N TRP A 466 3.79 16.62 -3.92
CA TRP A 466 3.24 16.99 -5.20
C TRP A 466 1.75 16.71 -5.33
N ASN A 467 1.08 17.61 -6.05
CA ASN A 467 -0.31 17.46 -6.42
C ASN A 467 -0.48 17.92 -7.87
N TRP A 468 -0.60 16.96 -8.81
CA TRP A 468 -0.81 17.23 -10.24
C TRP A 468 -2.06 18.06 -10.51
N TRP A 469 -3.03 18.05 -9.60
CA TRP A 469 -4.23 18.88 -9.70
C TRP A 469 -3.93 20.38 -9.60
N ASN A 470 -2.83 20.73 -8.93
CA ASN A 470 -2.52 22.09 -8.50
C ASN A 470 -1.01 22.38 -8.66
N SER A 471 -0.60 22.64 -9.91
CA SER A 471 0.79 22.86 -10.31
C SER A 471 1.08 24.32 -10.73
N PRO A 472 2.26 24.90 -10.44
CA PRO A 472 3.14 24.67 -9.29
C PRO A 472 2.79 25.63 -8.14
N GLY A 473 2.63 25.09 -6.91
CA GLY A 473 2.48 25.91 -5.71
C GLY A 473 1.05 26.30 -5.32
N ASN A 474 0.04 25.68 -5.93
CA ASN A 474 -1.31 25.76 -5.39
C ASN A 474 -1.53 24.62 -4.40
N VAL A 475 -1.85 24.96 -3.16
CA VAL A 475 -2.37 23.99 -2.19
C VAL A 475 -3.89 23.96 -2.32
N THR A 476 -4.48 22.76 -2.35
CA THR A 476 -5.94 22.63 -2.37
C THR A 476 -6.54 23.24 -1.12
N PRO A 477 -7.39 24.28 -1.22
CA PRO A 477 -8.01 24.90 -0.06
C PRO A 477 -8.83 23.90 0.77
N ILE A 478 -8.90 24.14 2.09
CA ILE A 478 -9.81 23.38 2.97
C ILE A 478 -11.25 23.49 2.43
N GLY A 479 -11.94 22.37 2.38
CA GLY A 479 -13.27 22.21 1.79
C GLY A 479 -13.25 21.60 0.40
N ASN A 480 -12.12 21.66 -0.31
CA ASN A 480 -11.97 21.07 -1.65
C ASN A 480 -11.23 19.74 -1.60
N THR A 481 -11.71 18.78 -2.38
CA THR A 481 -11.16 17.43 -2.48
C THR A 481 -9.79 17.40 -3.16
N THR A 482 -8.87 16.61 -2.61
CA THR A 482 -7.57 16.24 -3.20
C THR A 482 -7.25 14.79 -2.85
N TYR A 483 -6.50 14.12 -3.72
CA TYR A 483 -6.06 12.72 -3.55
C TYR A 483 -4.58 12.61 -3.20
N TYR A 484 -3.82 13.67 -3.50
CA TYR A 484 -2.41 13.84 -3.17
C TYR A 484 -2.22 15.13 -2.39
N ASN A 485 -1.11 15.22 -1.66
CA ASN A 485 -0.81 16.29 -0.71
C ASN A 485 -2.01 16.56 0.21
N MET A 486 -2.57 15.48 0.79
CA MET A 486 -3.72 15.58 1.69
C MET A 486 -3.37 16.37 2.95
N GLU A 487 -2.11 16.42 3.34
CA GLU A 487 -1.59 17.25 4.43
C GLU A 487 -1.56 18.75 4.09
N ARG A 488 -1.79 19.14 2.82
CA ARG A 488 -1.80 20.55 2.34
C ARG A 488 -0.44 21.24 2.48
N PHE A 489 0.63 20.47 2.41
CA PHE A 489 1.98 20.96 2.56
C PHE A 489 2.34 21.91 1.42
N ASN A 490 2.50 23.19 1.77
CA ASN A 490 2.91 24.21 0.82
C ASN A 490 4.44 24.33 0.74
N LEU A 491 5.06 23.77 -0.30
CA LEU A 491 6.50 23.88 -0.49
C LEU A 491 6.94 25.24 -1.06
N THR A 492 6.11 25.90 -1.86
CA THR A 492 6.51 27.15 -2.55
C THR A 492 6.66 28.33 -1.58
N THR A 493 5.97 28.32 -0.45
CA THR A 493 6.15 29.32 0.61
C THR A 493 7.36 29.06 1.51
N ARG A 494 8.01 27.89 1.37
CA ARG A 494 9.07 27.40 2.27
C ARG A 494 10.43 27.26 1.61
N LEU A 495 10.46 27.25 0.28
CA LEU A 495 11.67 27.24 -0.51
C LEU A 495 12.05 28.68 -0.90
N ALA A 496 13.34 28.91 -1.16
CA ALA A 496 13.75 30.21 -1.70
C ALA A 496 13.08 30.39 -3.07
N PRO A 497 12.77 31.64 -3.51
CA PRO A 497 12.19 31.87 -4.83
C PRO A 497 13.02 31.31 -6.00
N SER A 498 14.32 31.08 -5.77
CA SER A 498 15.28 30.49 -6.71
C SER A 498 15.43 28.96 -6.61
N SER A 499 14.77 28.32 -5.64
CA SER A 499 14.77 26.86 -5.53
C SER A 499 13.93 26.26 -6.67
N PRO A 500 14.35 25.11 -7.24
CA PRO A 500 13.49 24.39 -8.17
C PRO A 500 12.17 24.05 -7.46
N PRO A 501 11.02 24.17 -8.14
CA PRO A 501 9.75 23.81 -7.52
C PRO A 501 9.76 22.29 -7.23
N ALA A 502 9.06 21.86 -6.17
CA ALA A 502 9.16 20.50 -5.66
C ALA A 502 8.84 19.41 -6.70
N ASN A 503 7.94 19.69 -7.64
CA ASN A 503 7.74 18.83 -8.80
C ASN A 503 8.98 18.65 -9.64
N MET A 504 9.78 19.68 -9.87
CA MET A 504 11.01 19.50 -10.61
C MET A 504 11.99 18.60 -9.88
N LEU A 505 11.98 18.50 -8.55
CA LEU A 505 12.77 17.48 -7.84
C LEU A 505 12.22 16.07 -8.11
N VAL A 506 10.90 15.90 -8.15
CA VAL A 506 10.24 14.63 -8.46
C VAL A 506 10.45 14.23 -9.93
N TYR A 507 10.11 15.08 -10.89
CA TYR A 507 10.33 14.84 -12.33
C TYR A 507 11.82 14.68 -12.67
N TYR A 508 12.72 15.43 -12.02
CA TYR A 508 14.15 15.25 -12.24
C TYR A 508 14.67 13.95 -11.63
N ALA A 509 14.12 13.51 -10.49
CA ALA A 509 14.42 12.18 -9.95
C ALA A 509 13.94 11.10 -10.91
N TRP A 510 12.71 11.21 -11.39
CA TRP A 510 12.14 10.30 -12.40
C TRP A 510 12.97 10.22 -13.69
N GLY A 511 13.46 11.37 -14.18
CA GLY A 511 14.25 11.44 -15.41
C GLY A 511 15.68 10.92 -15.28
N ASN A 512 16.12 10.62 -14.06
CA ASN A 512 17.47 10.18 -13.76
C ASN A 512 17.50 8.89 -12.91
N LEU A 513 16.43 8.08 -12.90
CA LEU A 513 16.45 6.82 -12.13
C LEU A 513 17.46 5.80 -12.69
N THR A 514 17.86 5.94 -13.95
CA THR A 514 18.98 5.19 -14.55
C THR A 514 20.35 5.75 -14.14
N ASN A 515 20.39 6.86 -13.39
CA ASN A 515 21.57 7.47 -12.79
C ASN A 515 21.43 7.49 -11.24
N PRO A 516 21.84 6.40 -10.57
CA PRO A 516 21.68 6.25 -9.12
C PRO A 516 22.30 7.36 -8.28
N GLU A 517 23.38 8.01 -8.76
CA GLU A 517 24.01 9.10 -8.01
C GLU A 517 23.10 10.33 -7.92
N VAL A 518 22.44 10.68 -9.03
CA VAL A 518 21.53 11.82 -9.09
C VAL A 518 20.25 11.53 -8.31
N GLU A 519 19.67 10.34 -8.48
CA GLU A 519 18.51 9.90 -7.72
C GLU A 519 18.79 9.94 -6.21
N ASN A 520 19.87 9.29 -5.74
CA ASN A 520 20.23 9.27 -4.33
C ASN A 520 20.39 10.68 -3.76
N LYS A 521 21.02 11.60 -4.50
CA LYS A 521 21.15 12.99 -4.07
C LYS A 521 19.77 13.64 -3.85
N LEU A 522 18.83 13.43 -4.77
CA LEU A 522 17.48 14.00 -4.68
C LEU A 522 16.67 13.39 -3.53
N ILE A 523 16.76 12.08 -3.32
CA ILE A 523 16.15 11.42 -2.16
C ILE A 523 16.68 12.01 -0.86
N ASN A 524 18.00 12.24 -0.76
CA ASN A 524 18.60 12.89 0.41
C ASN A 524 18.11 14.34 0.59
N ASP A 525 17.99 15.12 -0.49
CA ASP A 525 17.47 16.49 -0.44
C ASP A 525 15.99 16.52 0.02
N MET A 526 15.16 15.58 -0.45
CA MET A 526 13.76 15.44 -0.01
C MET A 526 13.65 14.95 1.43
N ALA A 527 14.50 14.03 1.86
CA ALA A 527 14.57 13.61 3.24
C ALA A 527 14.93 14.79 4.16
N LEU A 528 15.90 15.63 3.79
CA LEU A 528 16.23 16.85 4.56
C LEU A 528 15.06 17.83 4.62
N LEU A 529 14.32 18.03 3.53
CA LEU A 529 13.10 18.85 3.52
C LEU A 529 12.03 18.26 4.46
N TRP A 530 11.88 16.94 4.44
CA TRP A 530 10.96 16.22 5.32
C TRP A 530 11.34 16.38 6.78
N LEU A 531 12.61 16.19 7.15
CA LEU A 531 13.09 16.36 8.52
C LEU A 531 12.89 17.80 9.00
N LYS A 532 13.14 18.78 8.13
CA LYS A 532 13.00 20.21 8.45
C LYS A 532 11.55 20.63 8.66
N TYR A 533 10.63 20.14 7.82
CA TYR A 533 9.26 20.65 7.80
C TYR A 533 8.23 19.67 8.36
N MET A 534 8.52 18.38 8.44
CA MET A 534 7.67 17.34 9.01
C MET A 534 6.21 17.42 8.52
N PRO A 535 5.94 17.31 7.19
CA PRO A 535 4.58 17.40 6.66
C PRO A 535 3.66 16.27 7.15
N ALA A 536 4.25 15.10 7.32
CA ALA A 536 3.67 13.91 7.92
C ALA A 536 4.80 13.12 8.60
N PHE A 537 4.47 12.04 9.30
CA PHE A 537 5.48 11.16 9.88
C PHE A 537 5.04 9.71 9.98
N GLY A 538 5.98 8.78 9.85
CA GLY A 538 5.76 7.35 10.09
C GLY A 538 5.75 7.01 11.59
N VAL A 539 4.83 6.15 12.04
CA VAL A 539 4.75 5.67 13.45
C VAL A 539 5.28 4.24 13.63
N VAL A 540 4.81 3.32 12.79
CA VAL A 540 5.20 1.91 12.74
C VAL A 540 5.30 1.48 11.28
N TYR A 541 6.09 0.44 10.98
CA TYR A 541 6.11 -0.15 9.65
C TYR A 541 4.97 -1.14 9.51
N ASN A 542 4.06 -0.86 8.57
CA ASN A 542 2.83 -1.60 8.34
C ASN A 542 3.09 -3.11 8.18
N ALA A 543 2.18 -3.92 8.71
CA ALA A 543 2.03 -5.32 8.36
C ALA A 543 1.06 -5.43 7.18
N LEU A 544 1.50 -6.07 6.10
CA LEU A 544 0.60 -6.44 5.01
C LEU A 544 -0.34 -7.55 5.48
N TRP A 545 -1.46 -7.18 6.12
CA TRP A 545 -2.43 -8.10 6.73
C TRP A 545 -2.89 -9.15 5.72
N TYR A 546 -2.66 -10.41 6.05
CA TYR A 546 -2.91 -11.54 5.16
C TYR A 546 -3.07 -12.83 5.95
N GLU A 547 -4.31 -13.26 6.07
CA GLU A 547 -4.74 -14.52 6.68
C GLU A 547 -5.49 -15.36 5.67
N TYR A 548 -5.30 -16.68 5.73
CA TYR A 548 -6.01 -17.60 4.85
C TYR A 548 -6.30 -18.95 5.50
N VAL A 549 -7.33 -19.61 4.96
CA VAL A 549 -7.78 -20.94 5.34
C VAL A 549 -7.59 -21.91 4.17
N ASN A 550 -6.65 -22.84 4.31
CA ASN A 550 -6.22 -23.80 3.30
C ASN A 550 -6.86 -25.20 3.50
N ASN A 551 -8.18 -25.26 3.69
CA ASN A 551 -8.92 -26.53 3.81
C ASN A 551 -9.72 -26.90 2.55
N THR A 552 -10.25 -25.89 1.85
CA THR A 552 -11.03 -26.05 0.62
C THR A 552 -10.34 -25.44 -0.59
N VAL A 553 -9.48 -24.44 -0.38
CA VAL A 553 -8.74 -23.70 -1.42
C VAL A 553 -7.24 -23.77 -1.12
N THR A 554 -6.43 -24.01 -2.14
CA THR A 554 -4.96 -24.04 -2.08
C THR A 554 -4.32 -23.20 -3.17
N GLY A 555 -2.98 -23.16 -3.22
CA GLY A 555 -2.20 -22.28 -4.12
C GLY A 555 -1.85 -20.92 -3.50
N TRP A 556 -1.97 -20.78 -2.18
CA TRP A 556 -1.75 -19.53 -1.44
C TRP A 556 -0.29 -19.06 -1.49
N PRO A 557 -0.03 -17.73 -1.60
CA PRO A 557 1.26 -17.17 -1.25
C PRO A 557 1.63 -17.54 0.19
N THR A 558 2.86 -17.99 0.41
CA THR A 558 3.35 -18.38 1.74
C THR A 558 4.63 -17.63 2.07
N ALA A 559 5.06 -17.65 3.33
CA ALA A 559 6.34 -17.05 3.71
C ALA A 559 7.55 -17.65 2.95
N GLN A 560 7.48 -18.93 2.57
CA GLN A 560 8.52 -19.64 1.83
C GLN A 560 8.40 -19.44 0.31
N ASN A 561 7.19 -19.19 -0.18
CA ASN A 561 6.89 -18.96 -1.59
C ASN A 561 5.94 -17.76 -1.73
N TYR A 562 6.48 -16.57 -1.49
CA TYR A 562 5.71 -15.32 -1.57
C TYR A 562 5.76 -14.75 -2.98
N TYR A 563 5.17 -15.47 -3.93
CA TYR A 563 5.27 -15.17 -5.37
C TYR A 563 4.53 -13.88 -5.79
N TRP A 564 3.61 -13.38 -4.96
CA TRP A 564 2.88 -12.12 -5.20
C TRP A 564 2.34 -11.51 -3.89
N PRO A 565 2.20 -10.17 -3.79
CA PRO A 565 1.51 -9.52 -2.68
C PRO A 565 0.08 -10.05 -2.49
N ALA A 566 -0.20 -10.55 -1.28
CA ALA A 566 -1.41 -11.31 -0.97
C ALA A 566 -2.49 -10.64 -0.08
N PRO A 567 -2.34 -9.41 0.46
CA PRO A 567 -3.46 -8.79 1.17
C PRO A 567 -4.67 -8.54 0.25
N PRO A 568 -5.89 -8.93 0.62
CA PRO A 568 -7.06 -8.82 -0.25
C PRO A 568 -7.52 -7.37 -0.50
N TRP A 569 -7.00 -6.40 0.27
CA TRP A 569 -7.33 -4.97 0.19
C TRP A 569 -6.38 -4.16 -0.70
N VAL A 570 -5.29 -4.73 -1.23
CA VAL A 570 -4.35 -3.97 -2.08
C VAL A 570 -5.06 -3.52 -3.36
N SER A 571 -5.08 -2.21 -3.58
CA SER A 571 -5.83 -1.60 -4.69
C SER A 571 -5.07 -0.57 -5.51
N THR A 572 -3.82 -0.22 -5.17
CA THR A 572 -2.99 0.80 -5.87
C THR A 572 -1.60 0.24 -6.11
N GLY A 573 -1.04 0.34 -7.32
CA GLY A 573 0.32 -0.14 -7.60
C GLY A 573 0.46 -1.65 -7.75
N THR A 574 -0.49 -2.44 -7.25
CA THR A 574 -0.54 -3.90 -7.37
C THR A 574 -1.96 -4.39 -7.17
N THR A 575 -2.32 -5.43 -7.92
CA THR A 575 -3.60 -6.13 -7.84
C THR A 575 -3.40 -7.54 -7.33
N THR A 576 -4.39 -8.12 -6.68
CA THR A 576 -4.36 -9.52 -6.25
C THR A 576 -4.81 -10.52 -7.34
N LEU A 577 -4.93 -10.07 -8.60
CA LEU A 577 -5.23 -10.93 -9.76
C LEU A 577 -4.33 -12.18 -9.86
N PRO A 578 -2.99 -12.10 -9.69
CA PRO A 578 -2.13 -13.29 -9.73
C PRO A 578 -2.42 -14.29 -8.62
N VAL A 579 -2.86 -13.81 -7.45
CA VAL A 579 -3.22 -14.65 -6.32
C VAL A 579 -4.51 -15.37 -6.65
N ILE A 580 -5.59 -14.65 -6.99
CA ILE A 580 -6.90 -15.27 -7.21
C ILE A 580 -6.90 -16.30 -8.35
N LEU A 581 -6.06 -16.10 -9.37
CA LEU A 581 -5.92 -17.02 -10.51
C LEU A 581 -4.96 -18.20 -10.24
N ALA A 582 -4.13 -18.13 -9.20
CA ALA A 582 -3.38 -19.30 -8.73
C ALA A 582 -4.22 -20.19 -7.82
N LEU A 583 -5.18 -19.60 -7.09
CA LEU A 583 -6.02 -20.32 -6.15
C LEU A 583 -6.94 -21.33 -6.85
N HIS A 584 -7.06 -22.50 -6.25
CA HIS A 584 -7.88 -23.60 -6.77
C HIS A 584 -8.37 -24.51 -5.66
N LEU A 585 -9.39 -25.33 -5.93
CA LEU A 585 -9.92 -26.23 -4.92
C LEU A 585 -8.90 -27.32 -4.59
N VAL A 586 -8.80 -27.74 -3.32
CA VAL A 586 -7.86 -28.78 -2.86
C VAL A 586 -8.02 -30.12 -3.56
N ASN A 587 -9.19 -30.39 -4.16
CA ASN A 587 -9.48 -31.61 -4.91
C ASN A 587 -9.13 -31.51 -6.41
N GLN A 588 -8.70 -30.34 -6.89
CA GLN A 588 -8.27 -30.12 -8.26
C GLN A 588 -6.77 -30.37 -8.36
N SER A 589 -6.37 -31.17 -9.35
CA SER A 589 -4.95 -31.35 -9.72
C SER A 589 -4.68 -30.52 -10.97
N VAL A 590 -4.25 -29.28 -10.77
CA VAL A 590 -4.00 -28.30 -11.82
C VAL A 590 -2.56 -27.81 -11.73
N PRO A 591 -1.88 -27.57 -12.86
CA PRO A 591 -0.57 -26.95 -12.82
C PRO A 591 -0.71 -25.53 -12.26
N GLU A 592 0.28 -25.15 -11.45
CA GLU A 592 0.42 -23.76 -11.02
C GLU A 592 0.60 -22.85 -12.24
N PRO A 593 0.02 -21.65 -12.23
CA PRO A 593 0.18 -20.73 -13.35
C PRO A 593 1.66 -20.37 -13.55
N TRP A 594 2.03 -19.95 -14.75
CA TRP A 594 3.43 -19.69 -15.09
C TRP A 594 4.07 -18.59 -14.22
N TRP A 595 3.27 -17.64 -13.70
CA TRP A 595 3.73 -16.61 -12.77
C TRP A 595 3.84 -17.08 -11.31
N TYR A 596 3.40 -18.29 -10.98
CA TYR A 596 3.54 -18.83 -9.62
C TYR A 596 5.00 -19.14 -9.27
N TYR A 597 5.80 -19.47 -10.28
CA TYR A 597 7.21 -19.77 -10.12
C TYR A 597 8.09 -18.53 -10.21
N THR A 598 7.57 -17.31 -10.06
CA THR A 598 8.24 -16.04 -10.38
C THR A 598 9.50 -15.69 -9.59
N SER A 599 9.99 -16.57 -8.72
CA SER A 599 11.45 -16.63 -8.44
C SER A 599 12.29 -17.21 -9.61
N GLN A 600 11.66 -17.56 -10.74
CA GLN A 600 12.20 -18.26 -11.91
C GLN A 600 11.54 -17.79 -13.23
N VAL A 601 11.21 -16.50 -13.37
CA VAL A 601 10.89 -15.98 -14.72
C VAL A 601 12.15 -16.17 -15.58
N PRO A 602 12.07 -16.86 -16.73
CA PRO A 602 13.20 -16.97 -17.64
C PRO A 602 13.69 -15.57 -17.97
N SER A 603 15.01 -15.34 -17.95
CA SER A 603 15.54 -14.01 -18.23
C SER A 603 15.15 -13.45 -19.61
N SER A 604 14.72 -14.33 -20.51
CA SER A 604 14.17 -14.03 -21.83
C SER A 604 12.75 -13.46 -21.83
N TRP A 605 12.04 -13.49 -20.69
CA TRP A 605 10.70 -12.94 -20.50
C TRP A 605 10.71 -11.62 -19.73
N TYR A 606 11.85 -11.25 -19.12
CA TYR A 606 12.11 -9.83 -18.88
C TYR A 606 12.27 -9.20 -20.26
N THR A 607 11.44 -8.21 -20.57
CA THR A 607 11.76 -7.36 -21.71
C THR A 607 13.09 -6.69 -21.39
N SER A 608 14.03 -6.67 -22.34
CA SER A 608 15.26 -5.86 -22.26
C SER A 608 14.99 -4.35 -22.11
N ASN A 609 13.71 -3.96 -22.09
CA ASN A 609 13.18 -2.61 -22.07
C ASN A 609 12.57 -2.25 -20.70
N ASP A 610 12.76 -3.10 -19.68
CA ASP A 610 12.48 -2.73 -18.29
C ASP A 610 13.64 -1.86 -17.77
N PRO A 611 13.41 -0.55 -17.51
CA PRO A 611 14.48 0.33 -17.05
C PRO A 611 14.99 0.00 -15.63
N PHE A 612 14.32 -0.91 -14.91
CA PHE A 612 14.43 -1.11 -13.47
C PHE A 612 14.77 -2.54 -13.04
N VAL A 613 15.23 -3.39 -13.96
CA VAL A 613 15.88 -4.66 -13.56
C VAL A 613 17.17 -4.31 -12.81
N TYR A 614 17.06 -4.11 -11.50
CA TYR A 614 18.20 -4.10 -10.61
C TYR A 614 18.91 -5.42 -10.81
N GLN A 615 20.08 -5.40 -11.45
CA GLN A 615 20.98 -6.52 -11.40
C GLN A 615 21.36 -6.71 -9.92
N THR A 616 20.70 -7.62 -9.24
CA THR A 616 21.22 -8.20 -8.01
C THR A 616 22.50 -8.93 -8.39
N THR A 617 23.62 -8.23 -8.28
CA THR A 617 24.95 -8.81 -8.43
C THR A 617 25.11 -9.84 -7.34
N THR A 618 24.83 -11.11 -7.67
CA THR A 618 25.17 -12.22 -6.80
C THR A 618 26.69 -12.38 -6.90
N THR A 619 27.42 -11.76 -5.98
CA THR A 619 28.88 -11.90 -5.90
C THR A 619 29.19 -13.34 -5.54
N THR A 620 29.46 -14.16 -6.55
CA THR A 620 29.92 -15.53 -6.36
C THR A 620 31.40 -15.45 -5.98
N SER A 621 31.71 -15.57 -4.69
CA SER A 621 33.09 -15.67 -4.22
C SER A 621 33.60 -17.10 -4.41
N THR A 622 34.30 -17.34 -5.51
CA THR A 622 35.01 -18.60 -5.74
C THR A 622 36.18 -18.70 -4.76
N THR A 623 36.04 -19.49 -3.69
CA THR A 623 37.17 -19.83 -2.82
C THR A 623 37.76 -21.17 -3.27
N THR A 624 38.93 -21.13 -3.89
CA THR A 624 39.70 -22.33 -4.24
C THR A 624 40.40 -22.86 -2.99
N SER A 625 39.85 -23.90 -2.36
CA SER A 625 40.57 -24.62 -1.30
C SER A 625 41.26 -25.87 -1.88
N THR A 626 42.59 -25.84 -1.93
CA THR A 626 43.40 -27.01 -2.24
C THR A 626 43.44 -27.93 -1.02
N SER A 627 42.94 -29.16 -1.13
CA SER A 627 43.15 -30.19 -0.11
C SER A 627 44.13 -31.24 -0.63
N THR A 628 45.19 -31.50 0.14
CA THR A 628 46.20 -32.51 -0.16
C THR A 628 45.82 -33.79 0.57
N THR A 629 45.35 -34.80 -0.16
CA THR A 629 45.11 -36.13 0.43
C THR A 629 46.30 -37.03 0.12
N THR A 630 47.05 -37.42 1.14
CA THR A 630 48.06 -38.47 1.03
C THR A 630 47.32 -39.82 0.99
N SER A 631 47.41 -40.53 -0.13
CA SER A 631 47.02 -41.94 -0.22
C SER A 631 48.08 -42.73 -0.94
N THR A 632 48.44 -43.84 -0.30
CA THR A 632 49.49 -44.78 -0.67
C THR A 632 49.14 -45.49 -1.98
N THR A 633 50.13 -45.62 -2.85
CA THR A 633 50.16 -46.34 -4.14
C THR A 633 49.39 -47.66 -4.17
N THR A 634 48.69 -47.98 -5.27
CA THR A 634 49.15 -48.94 -6.33
C THR A 634 48.17 -48.96 -7.54
N SER A 635 48.75 -48.77 -8.73
CA SER A 635 48.34 -49.22 -10.09
C SER A 635 46.98 -48.86 -10.74
N THR A 636 47.15 -48.15 -11.87
CA THR A 636 46.51 -48.28 -13.21
C THR A 636 45.16 -47.66 -13.57
N THR A 637 45.28 -46.79 -14.60
CA THR A 637 44.36 -46.44 -15.70
C THR A 637 43.27 -45.38 -15.50
N THR A 638 43.49 -44.30 -16.26
CA THR A 638 42.69 -43.10 -16.49
C THR A 638 41.35 -43.38 -17.17
N SER A 639 40.27 -42.75 -16.71
CA SER A 639 39.16 -42.22 -17.52
C SER A 639 38.28 -41.33 -16.65
N THR A 640 38.17 -40.04 -17.01
CA THR A 640 37.38 -39.03 -16.30
C THR A 640 35.94 -39.05 -16.83
N VAL A 641 34.96 -39.30 -15.97
CA VAL A 641 33.54 -38.99 -16.22
C VAL A 641 33.08 -38.08 -15.09
N THR A 642 32.71 -36.85 -15.42
CA THR A 642 32.15 -35.89 -14.46
C THR A 642 30.63 -36.01 -14.48
N THR A 643 30.05 -36.62 -13.45
CA THR A 643 28.63 -36.46 -13.09
C THR A 643 28.55 -35.58 -11.85
N THR A 644 27.93 -34.41 -11.97
CA THR A 644 27.65 -33.55 -10.81
C THR A 644 26.22 -33.78 -10.35
N SER A 645 26.06 -34.48 -9.22
CA SER A 645 24.88 -34.44 -8.37
C SER A 645 25.12 -33.43 -7.26
N VAL A 646 24.20 -32.49 -7.02
CA VAL A 646 24.26 -31.58 -5.86
C VAL A 646 23.15 -31.95 -4.88
N SER A 647 23.57 -32.35 -3.68
CA SER A 647 22.77 -32.34 -2.45
C SER A 647 23.38 -31.29 -1.52
N THR A 648 22.57 -30.44 -0.90
CA THR A 648 23.02 -29.40 0.03
C THR A 648 22.63 -29.76 1.46
N THR A 649 23.62 -29.77 2.35
CA THR A 649 23.45 -29.81 3.81
C THR A 649 24.18 -28.59 4.38
N THR A 650 23.57 -27.87 5.32
CA THR A 650 24.07 -26.60 5.85
C THR A 650 24.81 -26.81 7.18
N SER A 651 26.05 -26.31 7.31
CA SER A 651 26.71 -26.10 8.61
C SER A 651 27.64 -24.89 8.54
N VAL A 652 27.59 -24.03 9.57
CA VAL A 652 28.32 -22.75 9.67
C VAL A 652 29.58 -22.92 10.54
N SER A 653 30.72 -22.39 10.08
CA SER A 653 31.92 -22.16 10.91
C SER A 653 32.57 -20.81 10.56
N THR A 654 32.79 -19.97 11.57
CA THR A 654 33.49 -18.67 11.48
C THR A 654 34.88 -18.76 12.12
N SER A 655 35.90 -18.19 11.46
CA SER A 655 37.24 -17.97 12.03
C SER A 655 37.61 -16.49 11.93
N VAL A 656 37.92 -15.87 13.08
CA VAL A 656 38.46 -14.50 13.20
C VAL A 656 39.82 -14.59 13.91
N SER A 657 40.82 -13.90 13.38
CA SER A 657 42.18 -13.81 13.93
C SER A 657 42.22 -12.97 15.22
N THR A 658 42.74 -13.55 16.31
CA THR A 658 42.94 -12.88 17.60
C THR A 658 44.38 -12.45 17.81
N THR A 659 44.61 -11.18 18.15
CA THR A 659 45.78 -10.72 18.90
C THR A 659 45.39 -10.63 20.38
N THR A 660 46.06 -11.38 21.24
CA THR A 660 45.70 -11.58 22.65
C THR A 660 46.10 -10.41 23.53
N ALA A 661 45.14 -9.81 24.25
CA ALA A 661 45.37 -9.09 25.49
C ALA A 661 44.37 -9.59 26.54
N THR A 662 44.88 -10.21 27.60
CA THR A 662 44.09 -10.82 28.67
C THR A 662 43.55 -9.73 29.60
N VAL A 663 42.23 -9.53 29.64
CA VAL A 663 41.54 -8.82 30.71
C VAL A 663 40.63 -9.82 31.42
N THR A 664 40.91 -10.07 32.70
CA THR A 664 40.10 -10.90 33.58
C THR A 664 38.87 -10.10 34.02
N THR A 665 37.67 -10.50 33.59
CA THR A 665 36.41 -10.00 34.16
C THR A 665 35.77 -11.09 35.03
N THR A 666 35.67 -10.79 36.31
CA THR A 666 34.84 -11.46 37.30
C THR A 666 33.37 -11.26 36.95
N VAL A 667 32.62 -12.35 36.79
CA VAL A 667 31.16 -12.32 36.67
C VAL A 667 30.57 -12.06 38.06
N SER A 668 29.93 -10.91 38.26
CA SER A 668 29.01 -10.70 39.38
C SER A 668 27.57 -10.91 38.90
N SER A 669 26.86 -11.82 39.55
CA SER A 669 25.44 -12.03 39.38
C SER A 669 24.66 -10.83 39.94
N SER A 670 24.05 -10.02 39.08
CA SER A 670 23.03 -9.06 39.51
C SER A 670 21.67 -9.75 39.58
N SER A 671 21.08 -9.73 40.77
CA SER A 671 19.75 -10.27 41.04
C SER A 671 18.66 -9.48 40.30
N ASN A 672 17.76 -10.18 39.60
CA ASN A 672 16.58 -9.66 38.89
C ASN A 672 15.48 -9.05 39.78
N THR A 673 15.84 -8.50 40.95
CA THR A 673 14.91 -7.96 41.94
C THR A 673 14.09 -6.78 41.42
N ALA A 674 14.65 -5.98 40.49
CA ALA A 674 13.94 -4.88 39.85
C ALA A 674 12.85 -5.35 38.88
N LEU A 675 13.11 -6.42 38.12
CA LEU A 675 12.14 -7.01 37.18
C LEU A 675 10.95 -7.61 37.93
N TYR A 676 11.20 -8.33 39.02
CA TYR A 676 10.14 -8.89 39.86
C TYR A 676 9.33 -7.82 40.61
N ALA A 677 9.96 -6.70 41.01
CA ALA A 677 9.25 -5.57 41.62
C ALA A 677 8.30 -4.90 40.61
N ILE A 678 8.72 -4.74 39.35
CA ILE A 678 7.87 -4.17 38.29
C ILE A 678 6.67 -5.08 38.01
N ILE A 679 6.88 -6.39 37.90
CA ILE A 679 5.80 -7.37 37.69
C ILE A 679 4.80 -7.33 38.87
N ALA A 680 5.28 -7.25 40.11
CA ALA A 680 4.42 -7.18 41.29
C ALA A 680 3.56 -5.91 41.33
N VAL A 681 4.11 -4.75 40.95
CA VAL A 681 3.35 -3.49 40.88
C VAL A 681 2.26 -3.56 39.82
N VAL A 682 2.55 -4.14 38.64
CA VAL A 682 1.58 -4.30 37.56
C VAL A 682 0.41 -5.20 37.99
N ILE A 683 0.70 -6.31 38.67
CA ILE A 683 -0.35 -7.21 39.19
C ILE A 683 -1.24 -6.49 40.22
N ILE A 684 -0.65 -5.70 41.12
CA ILE A 684 -1.40 -4.93 42.12
C ILE A 684 -2.32 -3.90 41.46
N VAL A 685 -1.85 -3.19 40.44
CA VAL A 685 -2.66 -2.22 39.70
C VAL A 685 -3.84 -2.91 39.00
N ILE A 686 -3.61 -4.06 38.35
CA ILE A 686 -4.68 -4.83 37.69
C ILE A 686 -5.75 -5.27 38.71
N VAL A 687 -5.34 -5.75 39.88
CA VAL A 687 -6.28 -6.17 40.95
C VAL A 687 -7.07 -4.97 41.48
N ILE A 688 -6.43 -3.82 41.69
CA ILE A 688 -7.11 -2.60 42.16
C ILE A 688 -8.14 -2.14 41.13
N VAL A 689 -7.79 -2.12 39.84
CA VAL A 689 -8.71 -1.74 38.76
C VAL A 689 -9.89 -2.73 38.68
N ALA A 690 -9.64 -4.03 38.79
CA ALA A 690 -10.70 -5.04 38.81
C ALA A 690 -11.65 -4.89 40.01
N VAL A 691 -11.13 -4.56 41.19
CA VAL A 691 -11.93 -4.31 42.40
C VAL A 691 -12.76 -3.02 42.26
N ILE A 692 -12.19 -1.95 41.71
CA ILE A 692 -12.91 -0.69 41.47
C ILE A 692 -14.04 -0.90 40.44
N LEU A 693 -13.80 -1.68 39.39
CA LEU A 693 -14.81 -2.02 38.38
C LEU A 693 -15.89 -2.95 38.95
N GLY A 694 -15.53 -3.87 39.85
CA GLY A 694 -16.49 -4.73 40.55
C GLY A 694 -17.38 -3.97 41.54
N LEU A 695 -16.84 -2.96 42.23
CA LEU A 695 -17.58 -2.13 43.19
C LEU A 695 -18.48 -1.08 42.51
N ARG A 696 -18.21 -0.71 41.26
CA ARG A 696 -19.11 0.16 40.44
C ARG A 696 -20.31 -0.57 39.84
N ARG A 697 -20.36 -1.91 39.91
CA ARG A 697 -21.44 -2.75 39.38
C ARG A 697 -22.42 -3.27 40.45
N ARG A 698 -22.31 -2.78 41.69
CA ARG A 698 -23.33 -2.91 42.75
C ARG A 698 -23.84 -1.52 43.09
#